data_AF-A0A955V1X5-F1
#
_entry.id   AF-A0A955V1X5-F1
#
_cell.length_a   1.000
_cell.length_b   1.000
_cell.length_c   1.000
_cell.angle_alpha   90.00
_cell.angle_beta   90.00
_cell.angle_gamma   90.00
#
_symmetry.space_group_name_H-M   'P 1'
#
loop_
_entity.id
_entity.type
_entity.pdbx_description
1 polymer ?
#
loop_
_entity_poly.entity_id
_entity_poly.type
_entity_poly.pdbx_seq_one_letter_code
_entity_poly.pdbx_strand_id
1 'polypeptide(L)'
;MALSTKNRTCRVHAPNGDDVFQLVSLSGTERISGLYELDLVLASEDVDVKLDALVGQPLAVEVALGTGERFFHGIVASFGLASAGGDRVEYRAKLVPWPWLLGRSADCRIFQQKSVLDIAKEVFDALDLTDYRIDADAGSYPALEYTVQYRETDLDFVSRLLEEHGIGFYFEHEKSKHTLVLFDASDQNPDCPVHAKASYVGEEAEQTPGIVTRWNARLDLRSGACALQDYNFEDPSVDLMATQPTTKPVGGNDRLEVYEYPGSHQSTSEGSARARRRIEAEEAAAQVVDGASTCHDFSPGYRFELRGHDRKDFAGRYLLREVRHALEPDAGGSAYRNEFVCMPASVRYRPLATTPRPRIHGAQTAVVVGEAGREIDVDDYGSVYLRFHWDRRKEDLPSPTCRVRVAQHWAGKEWGAYFAPRIGQEVIVEFLDGDPARPLVTGRVYNGQNKPPYANPEEGGIKSRSTKEGGADEFNEIRLVDSKGSELFFVQAQRDWQANVKNDALEEVGRDRTRKVVNDEKVEIGNDRTVDVKNDHTEKVGRNEKLEVGEDRSRSVTGNEDVAVRKAQRISVDEKRTLTVGKAHEITIRDDQGEVVEGKYDLDVRKAWSGRAKTISFEAADEVRIRTGSAEIVMKKNGDITISGKKINVKGTGDVILEGKSIKQN
;
A
#
# COMPACT_ATOMS: atom_id res chain seq x y z
N MET A 1 -24.52 -69.54 20.08
CA MET A 1 -25.35 -68.67 20.94
C MET A 1 -25.41 -67.32 20.25
N ALA A 2 -26.59 -66.87 19.84
CA ALA A 2 -26.77 -65.60 19.14
C ALA A 2 -26.17 -64.42 19.95
N LEU A 3 -25.60 -63.45 19.24
CA LEU A 3 -25.11 -62.16 19.76
C LEU A 3 -26.28 -61.33 20.34
N SER A 4 -26.88 -61.75 21.45
CA SER A 4 -27.93 -60.98 22.13
C SER A 4 -27.31 -59.80 22.88
N THR A 5 -27.40 -58.61 22.31
CA THR A 5 -26.95 -57.29 22.85
C THR A 5 -27.73 -56.80 24.07
N LYS A 6 -28.81 -57.48 24.47
CA LYS A 6 -29.75 -56.99 25.49
C LYS A 6 -29.20 -56.86 26.92
N ASN A 7 -28.09 -57.50 27.29
CA ASN A 7 -27.54 -57.50 28.65
C ASN A 7 -26.02 -57.18 28.75
N ARG A 8 -25.43 -56.47 27.79
CA ARG A 8 -23.98 -56.17 27.80
C ARG A 8 -23.68 -54.77 28.35
N THR A 9 -22.55 -54.63 29.05
CA THR A 9 -22.02 -53.36 29.58
C THR A 9 -21.47 -52.42 28.50
N CYS A 10 -21.29 -52.91 27.28
CA CYS A 10 -20.91 -52.09 26.12
C CYS A 10 -21.69 -52.50 24.87
N ARG A 11 -22.03 -51.52 24.02
CA ARG A 11 -22.69 -51.73 22.72
C ARG A 11 -22.02 -50.90 21.62
N VAL A 12 -22.05 -51.41 20.39
CA VAL A 12 -21.48 -50.73 19.22
C VAL A 12 -22.63 -50.37 18.29
N HIS A 13 -22.76 -49.07 17.99
CA HIS A 13 -23.72 -48.54 17.05
C HIS A 13 -23.00 -48.24 15.74
N ALA A 14 -23.24 -49.08 14.73
CA ALA A 14 -22.60 -49.01 13.43
C ALA A 14 -23.65 -48.80 12.32
N PRO A 15 -23.28 -48.20 11.17
CA PRO A 15 -24.23 -47.88 10.10
C PRO A 15 -24.86 -49.13 9.46
N ASN A 16 -24.19 -50.28 9.55
CA ASN A 16 -24.68 -51.57 9.08
C ASN A 16 -25.55 -52.33 10.11
N GLY A 17 -25.78 -51.76 11.30
CA GLY A 17 -26.68 -52.29 12.33
C GLY A 17 -26.03 -52.43 13.71
N ASP A 18 -26.82 -52.24 14.77
CA ASP A 18 -26.39 -52.24 16.18
C ASP A 18 -25.95 -53.63 16.72
N ASP A 19 -26.24 -54.71 15.99
CA ASP A 19 -25.95 -56.10 16.41
C ASP A 19 -24.83 -56.76 15.58
N VAL A 20 -24.21 -56.03 14.65
CA VAL A 20 -23.17 -56.59 13.76
C VAL A 20 -21.83 -56.76 14.48
N PHE A 21 -21.46 -55.79 15.32
CA PHE A 21 -20.18 -55.78 15.99
C PHE A 21 -20.30 -55.91 17.51
N GLN A 22 -19.35 -56.63 18.10
CA GLN A 22 -19.11 -56.68 19.53
C GLN A 22 -17.78 -56.02 19.85
N LEU A 23 -17.78 -55.13 20.84
CA LEU A 23 -16.55 -54.51 21.30
C LEU A 23 -15.68 -55.55 22.03
N VAL A 24 -14.49 -55.80 21.50
CA VAL A 24 -13.45 -56.61 22.15
C VAL A 24 -12.57 -55.73 23.01
N SER A 25 -12.13 -54.60 22.47
CA SER A 25 -11.40 -53.58 23.22
C SER A 25 -11.57 -52.19 22.64
N LEU A 26 -11.47 -51.18 23.51
CA LEU A 26 -11.34 -49.77 23.16
C LEU A 26 -10.10 -49.22 23.87
N SER A 27 -9.22 -48.60 23.11
CA SER A 27 -8.11 -47.82 23.66
C SER A 27 -7.95 -46.54 22.87
N GLY A 28 -7.64 -45.43 23.52
CA GLY A 28 -7.51 -44.18 22.79
C GLY A 28 -7.25 -42.99 23.69
N THR A 29 -6.94 -41.86 23.08
CA THR A 29 -6.64 -40.63 23.81
C THR A 29 -7.57 -39.53 23.36
N GLU A 30 -8.20 -38.86 24.32
CA GLU A 30 -8.89 -37.60 24.13
C GLU A 30 -8.06 -36.47 24.76
N ARG A 31 -8.07 -35.26 24.16
CA ARG A 31 -7.36 -34.08 24.66
C ARG A 31 -8.21 -32.84 24.50
N ILE A 32 -8.13 -31.93 25.47
CA ILE A 32 -8.62 -30.56 25.29
C ILE A 32 -7.75 -29.88 24.23
N SER A 33 -8.39 -29.20 23.28
CA SER A 33 -7.76 -28.59 22.10
C SER A 33 -6.90 -29.56 21.29
N GLY A 34 -7.27 -30.84 21.27
CA GLY A 34 -6.65 -31.87 20.44
C GLY A 34 -7.71 -32.82 19.89
N LEU A 35 -7.44 -33.40 18.72
CA LEU A 35 -8.34 -34.38 18.13
C LEU A 35 -8.17 -35.72 18.85
N TYR A 36 -9.27 -36.36 19.22
CA TYR A 36 -9.20 -37.70 19.79
C TYR A 36 -8.91 -38.75 18.71
N GLU A 37 -8.22 -39.81 19.11
CA GLU A 37 -8.07 -41.02 18.31
C GLU A 37 -8.40 -42.22 19.20
N LEU A 38 -9.39 -43.01 18.80
CA LEU A 38 -9.81 -44.21 19.50
C LEU A 38 -9.62 -45.42 18.58
N ASP A 39 -8.79 -46.36 19.01
CA ASP A 39 -8.61 -47.66 18.38
C ASP A 39 -9.58 -48.67 19.00
N LEU A 40 -10.41 -49.26 18.14
CA LEU A 40 -11.39 -50.27 18.49
C LEU A 40 -10.98 -51.62 17.89
N VAL A 41 -11.13 -52.68 18.68
CA VAL A 41 -11.17 -54.05 18.16
C VAL A 41 -12.61 -54.54 18.26
N LEU A 42 -13.17 -54.94 17.12
CA LEU A 42 -14.57 -55.30 16.94
C LEU A 42 -14.66 -56.74 16.43
N ALA A 43 -15.37 -57.62 17.15
CA ALA A 43 -15.67 -58.97 16.68
C ALA A 43 -17.03 -59.00 15.96
N SER A 44 -17.11 -59.73 14.85
CA SER A 44 -18.34 -59.96 14.08
C SER A 44 -18.50 -61.45 13.76
N GLU A 45 -19.75 -61.92 13.70
CA GLU A 45 -20.10 -63.22 13.09
C GLU A 45 -20.24 -63.10 11.57
N ASP A 46 -20.40 -61.88 11.04
CA ASP A 46 -20.36 -61.60 9.61
C ASP A 46 -18.91 -61.50 9.12
N VAL A 47 -18.52 -62.47 8.30
CA VAL A 47 -17.17 -62.57 7.70
C VAL A 47 -17.01 -61.73 6.43
N ASP A 48 -18.12 -61.23 5.87
CA ASP A 48 -18.18 -60.54 4.58
C ASP A 48 -18.43 -59.03 4.71
N VAL A 49 -18.22 -58.46 5.90
CA VAL A 49 -18.33 -57.02 6.17
C VAL A 49 -17.50 -56.22 5.16
N LYS A 50 -18.18 -55.35 4.41
CA LYS A 50 -17.56 -54.49 3.40
C LYS A 50 -16.81 -53.34 4.07
N LEU A 51 -15.49 -53.26 3.86
CA LEU A 51 -14.65 -52.26 4.53
C LEU A 51 -14.99 -50.84 4.09
N ASP A 52 -15.27 -50.64 2.81
CA ASP A 52 -15.65 -49.36 2.20
C ASP A 52 -17.02 -48.84 2.63
N ALA A 53 -17.89 -49.72 3.14
CA ALA A 53 -19.17 -49.32 3.71
C ALA A 53 -19.02 -48.69 5.11
N LEU A 54 -17.88 -48.87 5.78
CA LEU A 54 -17.64 -48.39 7.15
C LEU A 54 -16.70 -47.17 7.19
N VAL A 55 -15.68 -47.13 6.34
CA VAL A 55 -14.75 -45.98 6.28
C VAL A 55 -15.50 -44.70 5.92
N GLY A 56 -15.27 -43.63 6.69
CA GLY A 56 -15.93 -42.34 6.54
C GLY A 56 -17.32 -42.24 7.15
N GLN A 57 -17.88 -43.34 7.67
CA GLN A 57 -19.19 -43.35 8.32
C GLN A 57 -19.08 -43.10 9.84
N PRO A 58 -20.16 -42.60 10.48
CA PRO A 58 -20.20 -42.47 11.93
C PRO A 58 -20.30 -43.82 12.63
N LEU A 59 -19.66 -43.96 13.79
CA LEU A 59 -19.77 -45.11 14.68
C LEU A 59 -19.74 -44.62 16.13
N ALA A 60 -20.55 -45.23 16.99
CA ALA A 60 -20.55 -44.96 18.43
C ALA A 60 -20.35 -46.21 19.27
N VAL A 61 -19.61 -46.07 20.37
CA VAL A 61 -19.50 -47.09 21.42
C VAL A 61 -20.22 -46.58 22.67
N GLU A 62 -21.28 -47.28 23.06
CA GLU A 62 -22.00 -47.06 24.33
C GLU A 62 -21.29 -47.86 25.43
N VAL A 63 -20.93 -47.19 26.53
CA VAL A 63 -20.32 -47.79 27.73
C VAL A 63 -21.21 -47.49 28.93
N ALA A 64 -21.83 -48.54 29.48
CA ALA A 64 -22.73 -48.48 30.63
C ALA A 64 -22.12 -49.28 31.79
N LEU A 65 -21.36 -48.60 32.66
CA LEU A 65 -20.65 -49.19 33.79
C LEU A 65 -21.15 -48.59 35.11
N GLY A 66 -21.88 -49.37 35.90
CA GLY A 66 -22.44 -48.89 37.17
C GLY A 66 -23.61 -47.93 36.96
N THR A 67 -23.45 -46.67 37.35
CA THR A 67 -24.46 -45.61 37.16
C THR A 67 -24.08 -44.70 35.99
N GLY A 68 -25.01 -44.48 35.07
CA GLY A 68 -24.80 -43.61 33.92
C GLY A 68 -24.25 -44.34 32.69
N GLU A 69 -24.31 -43.65 31.56
CA GLU A 69 -23.83 -44.11 30.26
C GLU A 69 -22.86 -43.08 29.69
N ARG A 70 -21.86 -43.54 28.93
CA ARG A 70 -20.99 -42.70 28.11
C ARG A 70 -21.00 -43.19 26.68
N PHE A 71 -21.01 -42.25 25.74
CA PHE A 71 -20.80 -42.54 24.33
C PHE A 71 -19.39 -42.13 23.91
N PHE A 72 -18.77 -42.95 23.07
CA PHE A 72 -17.62 -42.59 22.26
C PHE A 72 -18.05 -42.61 20.80
N HIS A 73 -18.53 -41.46 20.32
CA HIS A 73 -18.95 -41.27 18.93
C HIS A 73 -17.86 -40.59 18.11
N GLY A 74 -17.64 -41.01 16.86
CA GLY A 74 -16.80 -40.31 15.88
C GLY A 74 -16.97 -40.88 14.47
N ILE A 75 -16.05 -40.53 13.58
CA ILE A 75 -15.99 -40.97 12.18
C ILE A 75 -14.92 -42.06 12.05
N VAL A 76 -15.22 -43.13 11.33
CA VAL A 76 -14.27 -44.21 11.09
C VAL A 76 -13.23 -43.76 10.05
N ALA A 77 -12.04 -43.37 10.49
CA ALA A 77 -10.94 -42.94 9.62
C ALA A 77 -10.23 -44.12 8.93
N SER A 78 -10.22 -45.29 9.57
CA SER A 78 -9.63 -46.52 9.04
C SER A 78 -10.39 -47.72 9.58
N PHE A 79 -10.64 -48.70 8.71
CA PHE A 79 -11.30 -49.95 9.07
C PHE A 79 -10.63 -51.10 8.31
N GLY A 80 -10.26 -52.17 9.00
CA GLY A 80 -9.55 -53.28 8.38
C GLY A 80 -9.67 -54.57 9.17
N LEU A 81 -9.42 -55.69 8.47
CA LEU A 81 -9.36 -57.02 9.08
C LEU A 81 -8.16 -57.10 10.04
N ALA A 82 -8.40 -57.48 11.29
CA ALA A 82 -7.36 -57.65 12.31
C ALA A 82 -6.94 -59.12 12.46
N SER A 83 -7.91 -60.02 12.60
CA SER A 83 -7.66 -61.46 12.68
C SER A 83 -8.84 -62.24 12.08
N ALA A 84 -8.55 -63.37 11.41
CA ALA A 84 -9.54 -64.27 10.88
C ALA A 84 -9.22 -65.70 11.33
N GLY A 85 -10.06 -66.29 12.19
CA GLY A 85 -9.91 -67.66 12.65
C GLY A 85 -11.05 -68.12 13.56
N GLY A 86 -11.71 -69.23 13.21
CA GLY A 86 -12.89 -69.75 13.92
C GLY A 86 -14.22 -69.20 13.40
N ASP A 87 -15.28 -69.27 14.21
CA ASP A 87 -16.64 -68.79 13.89
C ASP A 87 -16.80 -67.25 14.01
N ARG A 88 -15.70 -66.52 14.21
CA ARG A 88 -15.68 -65.06 14.43
C ARG A 88 -14.51 -64.40 13.71
N VAL A 89 -14.74 -63.17 13.27
CA VAL A 89 -13.73 -62.33 12.62
C VAL A 89 -13.56 -61.04 13.40
N GLU A 90 -12.32 -60.63 13.62
CA GLU A 90 -12.00 -59.37 14.30
C GLU A 90 -11.58 -58.30 13.29
N TYR A 91 -12.12 -57.10 13.47
CA TYR A 91 -11.81 -55.91 12.72
C TYR A 91 -11.20 -54.86 13.64
N ARG A 92 -10.30 -54.04 13.09
CA ARG A 92 -9.77 -52.85 13.74
C ARG A 92 -10.39 -51.61 13.11
N ALA A 93 -10.95 -50.74 13.94
CA ALA A 93 -11.45 -49.43 13.54
C ALA A 93 -10.67 -48.32 14.25
N LYS A 94 -10.33 -47.25 13.53
CA LYS A 94 -9.85 -46.01 14.12
C LYS A 94 -10.94 -44.96 14.03
N LEU A 95 -11.40 -44.48 15.19
CA LEU A 95 -12.43 -43.45 15.33
C LEU A 95 -11.77 -42.09 15.60
N VAL A 96 -12.18 -41.06 14.87
CA VAL A 96 -11.66 -39.68 14.96
C VAL A 96 -12.82 -38.67 14.95
N PRO A 97 -12.63 -37.44 15.45
CA PRO A 97 -13.67 -36.43 15.35
C PRO A 97 -13.77 -35.84 13.94
N TRP A 98 -14.89 -35.21 13.61
CA TRP A 98 -15.12 -34.59 12.31
C TRP A 98 -14.08 -33.53 11.93
N PRO A 99 -13.46 -32.72 12.84
CA PRO A 99 -12.43 -31.77 12.44
C PRO A 99 -11.18 -32.45 11.89
N TRP A 100 -10.99 -33.76 12.11
CA TRP A 100 -9.94 -34.53 11.44
C TRP A 100 -10.05 -34.48 9.91
N LEU A 101 -11.29 -34.39 9.38
CA LEU A 101 -11.55 -34.25 7.95
C LEU A 101 -10.98 -32.95 7.37
N LEU A 102 -10.93 -31.87 8.16
CA LEU A 102 -10.28 -30.60 7.77
C LEU A 102 -8.78 -30.77 7.51
N GLY A 103 -8.16 -31.81 8.07
CA GLY A 103 -6.77 -32.16 7.80
C GLY A 103 -6.58 -32.88 6.45
N ARG A 104 -7.65 -33.13 5.69
CA ARG A 104 -7.63 -33.79 4.37
C ARG A 104 -7.81 -32.81 3.20
N SER A 105 -8.04 -31.53 3.50
CA SER A 105 -8.09 -30.42 2.55
C SER A 105 -7.06 -29.35 2.92
N ALA A 106 -6.55 -28.63 1.91
CA ALA A 106 -5.65 -27.50 2.08
C ALA A 106 -5.94 -26.45 1.02
N ASP A 107 -5.77 -25.17 1.36
CA ASP A 107 -6.15 -24.06 0.48
C ASP A 107 -5.27 -22.80 0.66
N CYS A 108 -5.45 -21.84 -0.24
CA CYS A 108 -5.03 -20.47 -0.09
C CYS A 108 -6.25 -19.55 -0.14
N ARG A 109 -6.64 -18.97 1.00
CA ARG A 109 -7.86 -18.15 1.14
C ARG A 109 -7.59 -16.87 1.91
N ILE A 110 -8.36 -15.84 1.60
CA ILE A 110 -8.31 -14.54 2.25
C ILE A 110 -9.65 -14.29 2.92
N PHE A 111 -9.59 -13.99 4.21
CA PHE A 111 -10.71 -13.62 5.06
C PHE A 111 -10.54 -12.16 5.49
N GLN A 112 -11.61 -11.37 5.40
CA GLN A 112 -11.56 -9.93 5.68
C GLN A 112 -12.78 -9.50 6.47
N GLN A 113 -12.55 -8.59 7.42
CA GLN A 113 -13.61 -8.02 8.27
C GLN A 113 -14.44 -9.11 8.98
N LYS A 114 -13.77 -10.18 9.44
CA LYS A 114 -14.40 -11.31 10.14
C LYS A 114 -13.69 -11.59 11.45
N SER A 115 -14.43 -11.94 12.50
CA SER A 115 -13.84 -12.39 13.76
C SER A 115 -13.22 -13.78 13.58
N VAL A 116 -12.32 -14.17 14.49
CA VAL A 116 -11.74 -15.51 14.49
C VAL A 116 -12.81 -16.62 14.57
N LEU A 117 -13.91 -16.37 15.30
CA LEU A 117 -15.02 -17.30 15.44
C LEU A 117 -15.82 -17.42 14.13
N ASP A 118 -16.04 -16.31 13.43
CA ASP A 118 -16.75 -16.34 12.13
C ASP A 118 -15.92 -17.01 11.04
N ILE A 119 -14.59 -16.83 11.07
CA ILE A 119 -13.67 -17.55 10.18
C ILE A 119 -13.75 -19.06 10.45
N ALA A 120 -13.70 -19.49 11.72
CA ALA A 120 -13.80 -20.91 12.05
C ALA A 120 -15.14 -21.53 11.56
N LYS A 121 -16.27 -20.84 11.78
CA LYS A 121 -17.58 -21.28 11.27
C LYS A 121 -17.58 -21.43 9.75
N GLU A 122 -17.10 -20.42 9.03
CA GLU A 122 -17.06 -20.45 7.57
C GLU A 122 -16.23 -21.61 7.03
N VAL A 123 -15.12 -21.94 7.71
CA VAL A 123 -14.29 -23.10 7.34
C VAL A 123 -15.04 -24.41 7.60
N PHE A 124 -15.76 -24.53 8.72
CA PHE A 124 -16.53 -25.73 9.06
C PHE A 124 -17.74 -25.93 8.13
N ASP A 125 -18.51 -24.87 7.93
CA ASP A 125 -19.74 -24.87 7.13
C ASP A 125 -19.45 -25.14 5.64
N ALA A 126 -18.25 -24.76 5.15
CA ALA A 126 -17.84 -25.05 3.77
C ALA A 126 -17.74 -26.56 3.44
N LEU A 127 -17.67 -27.42 4.46
CA LEU A 127 -17.68 -28.89 4.33
C LEU A 127 -18.94 -29.54 4.95
N ASP A 128 -19.99 -28.76 5.20
CA ASP A 128 -21.23 -29.20 5.87
C ASP A 128 -21.00 -29.80 7.26
N LEU A 129 -19.97 -29.35 7.98
CA LEU A 129 -19.59 -29.84 9.32
C LEU A 129 -20.25 -28.98 10.40
N THR A 130 -21.53 -29.23 10.67
CA THR A 130 -22.38 -28.34 11.49
C THR A 130 -22.48 -28.72 12.97
N ASP A 131 -21.88 -29.83 13.40
CA ASP A 131 -21.92 -30.29 14.80
C ASP A 131 -20.87 -29.56 15.66
N TYR A 132 -21.07 -28.26 15.85
CA TYR A 132 -20.28 -27.43 16.75
C TYR A 132 -21.14 -26.47 17.58
N ARG A 133 -20.58 -26.04 18.72
CA ARG A 133 -21.17 -25.03 19.62
C ARG A 133 -20.07 -24.04 20.02
N ILE A 134 -20.45 -22.77 20.16
CA ILE A 134 -19.55 -21.71 20.59
C ILE A 134 -20.03 -21.18 21.93
N ASP A 135 -19.30 -21.55 22.97
CA ASP A 135 -19.49 -21.10 24.35
C ASP A 135 -18.52 -19.96 24.70
N ALA A 136 -17.57 -19.63 23.81
CA ALA A 136 -16.68 -18.48 23.94
C ALA A 136 -17.43 -17.14 23.81
N ASP A 137 -16.98 -16.11 24.53
CA ASP A 137 -17.60 -14.78 24.47
C ASP A 137 -17.27 -14.08 23.14
N ALA A 138 -18.24 -14.08 22.22
CA ALA A 138 -18.10 -13.45 20.92
C ALA A 138 -17.71 -11.96 21.00
N GLY A 139 -18.10 -11.24 22.06
CA GLY A 139 -17.76 -9.83 22.26
C GLY A 139 -16.26 -9.59 22.50
N SER A 140 -15.52 -10.62 22.91
CA SER A 140 -14.07 -10.56 23.17
C SER A 140 -13.21 -10.71 21.92
N TYR A 141 -13.80 -10.96 20.75
CA TYR A 141 -13.10 -11.27 19.51
C TYR A 141 -13.50 -10.31 18.37
N PRO A 142 -12.80 -9.17 18.21
CA PRO A 142 -13.13 -8.19 17.17
C PRO A 142 -12.90 -8.75 15.77
N ALA A 143 -13.53 -8.10 14.78
CA ALA A 143 -13.28 -8.39 13.37
C ALA A 143 -11.83 -8.10 13.00
N LEU A 144 -11.19 -9.06 12.34
CA LEU A 144 -9.84 -8.92 11.79
C LEU A 144 -9.93 -8.31 10.40
N GLU A 145 -9.12 -7.28 10.14
CA GLU A 145 -9.10 -6.60 8.85
C GLU A 145 -8.72 -7.55 7.70
N TYR A 146 -7.67 -8.35 7.93
CA TYR A 146 -7.07 -9.22 6.93
C TYR A 146 -6.46 -10.46 7.59
N THR A 147 -6.88 -11.65 7.14
CA THR A 147 -6.36 -12.93 7.61
C THR A 147 -6.24 -13.87 6.42
N VAL A 148 -5.10 -14.57 6.33
CA VAL A 148 -4.79 -15.42 5.18
C VAL A 148 -4.55 -16.84 5.66
N GLN A 149 -5.24 -17.80 5.03
CA GLN A 149 -4.84 -19.20 5.00
C GLN A 149 -3.89 -19.38 3.82
N TYR A 150 -2.67 -19.88 4.05
CA TYR A 150 -1.68 -20.00 2.97
C TYR A 150 -0.95 -21.35 3.02
N ARG A 151 -1.28 -22.22 2.06
CA ARG A 151 -0.63 -23.54 1.85
C ARG A 151 -0.60 -24.41 3.11
N GLU A 152 -1.68 -24.35 3.88
CA GLU A 152 -1.88 -25.12 5.11
C GLU A 152 -3.24 -25.81 5.05
N THR A 153 -3.41 -26.88 5.84
CA THR A 153 -4.71 -27.57 5.89
C THR A 153 -5.77 -26.70 6.55
N ASP A 154 -7.04 -26.99 6.31
CA ASP A 154 -8.13 -26.29 7.00
C ASP A 154 -8.06 -26.50 8.52
N LEU A 155 -7.58 -27.68 8.94
CA LEU A 155 -7.33 -28.01 10.34
C LEU A 155 -6.21 -27.16 10.94
N ASP A 156 -5.05 -27.07 10.27
CA ASP A 156 -3.92 -26.28 10.76
C ASP A 156 -4.31 -24.80 10.86
N PHE A 157 -5.02 -24.30 9.84
CA PHE A 157 -5.49 -22.91 9.80
C PHE A 157 -6.38 -22.57 10.98
N VAL A 158 -7.42 -23.38 11.23
CA VAL A 158 -8.32 -23.15 12.37
C VAL A 158 -7.58 -23.36 13.69
N SER A 159 -6.77 -24.42 13.81
CA SER A 159 -6.01 -24.71 15.04
C SER A 159 -5.11 -23.54 15.44
N ARG A 160 -4.26 -23.02 14.54
CA ARG A 160 -3.38 -21.89 14.87
C ARG A 160 -4.15 -20.61 15.21
N LEU A 161 -5.31 -20.39 14.58
CA LEU A 161 -6.14 -19.21 14.85
C LEU A 161 -6.78 -19.30 16.23
N LEU A 162 -7.33 -20.45 16.59
CA LEU A 162 -7.88 -20.70 17.93
C LEU A 162 -6.77 -20.60 18.98
N GLU A 163 -5.60 -21.18 18.73
CA GLU A 163 -4.41 -21.08 19.59
C GLU A 163 -4.00 -19.61 19.84
N GLU A 164 -3.80 -18.84 18.76
CA GLU A 164 -3.41 -17.43 18.82
C GLU A 164 -4.43 -16.58 19.58
N HIS A 165 -5.71 -16.92 19.45
CA HIS A 165 -6.79 -16.22 20.11
C HIS A 165 -7.16 -16.81 21.48
N GLY A 166 -6.44 -17.85 21.94
CA GLY A 166 -6.64 -18.48 23.23
C GLY A 166 -7.97 -19.23 23.38
N ILE A 167 -8.58 -19.63 22.27
CA ILE A 167 -9.84 -20.38 22.25
C ILE A 167 -9.50 -21.86 22.32
N GLY A 168 -9.93 -22.53 23.38
CA GLY A 168 -9.84 -23.98 23.48
C GLY A 168 -11.05 -24.65 22.85
N PHE A 169 -10.94 -25.96 22.63
CA PHE A 169 -12.11 -26.78 22.31
C PHE A 169 -12.11 -28.12 23.04
N TYR A 170 -13.27 -28.74 23.17
CA TYR A 170 -13.45 -30.13 23.60
C TYR A 170 -14.61 -30.76 22.84
N PHE A 171 -14.89 -32.05 23.10
CA PHE A 171 -15.97 -32.77 22.44
C PHE A 171 -17.01 -33.25 23.44
N GLU A 172 -18.28 -33.06 23.10
CA GLU A 172 -19.41 -33.71 23.79
C GLU A 172 -19.89 -34.87 22.93
N HIS A 173 -19.97 -36.07 23.50
CA HIS A 173 -20.37 -37.27 22.76
C HIS A 173 -21.80 -37.67 23.11
N GLU A 174 -22.61 -37.87 22.09
CA GLU A 174 -23.96 -38.41 22.16
C GLU A 174 -24.02 -39.70 21.32
N LYS A 175 -25.13 -40.44 21.40
CA LYS A 175 -25.31 -41.68 20.64
C LYS A 175 -25.14 -41.48 19.13
N SER A 176 -25.68 -40.39 18.58
CA SER A 176 -25.78 -40.16 17.13
C SER A 176 -24.86 -39.07 16.59
N LYS A 177 -24.10 -38.38 17.45
CA LYS A 177 -23.21 -37.29 17.05
C LYS A 177 -22.16 -37.00 18.12
N HIS A 178 -21.18 -36.19 17.74
CA HIS A 178 -20.26 -35.57 18.68
C HIS A 178 -20.13 -34.09 18.32
N THR A 179 -20.22 -33.21 19.33
CA THR A 179 -20.23 -31.76 19.14
C THR A 179 -18.87 -31.18 19.52
N LEU A 180 -18.23 -30.44 18.61
CA LEU A 180 -17.06 -29.61 18.93
C LEU A 180 -17.51 -28.38 19.72
N VAL A 181 -17.05 -28.19 20.94
CA VAL A 181 -17.39 -27.02 21.76
C VAL A 181 -16.20 -26.08 21.84
N LEU A 182 -16.30 -24.88 21.25
CA LEU A 182 -15.31 -23.82 21.38
C LEU A 182 -15.57 -23.02 22.65
N PHE A 183 -14.54 -22.81 23.48
CA PHE A 183 -14.66 -22.11 24.75
C PHE A 183 -13.43 -21.23 25.04
N ASP A 184 -13.61 -20.20 25.86
CA ASP A 184 -12.54 -19.29 26.27
C ASP A 184 -12.47 -19.11 27.81
N ALA A 185 -13.40 -19.67 28.56
CA ALA A 185 -13.53 -19.56 30.01
C ALA A 185 -13.70 -20.95 30.64
N SER A 186 -12.58 -21.60 30.97
CA SER A 186 -12.58 -22.98 31.48
C SER A 186 -13.24 -23.16 32.86
N ASP A 187 -13.46 -22.06 33.59
CA ASP A 187 -14.22 -22.03 34.84
C ASP A 187 -15.73 -22.20 34.62
N GLN A 188 -16.21 -22.10 33.38
CA GLN A 188 -17.61 -22.33 33.01
C GLN A 188 -17.86 -23.73 32.42
N ASN A 189 -16.81 -24.50 32.15
CA ASN A 189 -16.94 -25.84 31.56
C ASN A 189 -17.78 -26.81 32.43
N PRO A 190 -18.45 -27.81 31.86
CA PRO A 190 -19.31 -28.73 32.62
C PRO A 190 -18.53 -29.61 33.60
N ASP A 191 -19.21 -30.07 34.66
CA ASP A 191 -18.70 -31.14 35.54
C ASP A 191 -18.97 -32.52 34.90
N CYS A 192 -18.12 -33.52 35.17
CA CYS A 192 -18.29 -34.89 34.70
C CYS A 192 -19.68 -35.43 35.13
N PRO A 193 -20.53 -35.93 34.21
CA PRO A 193 -21.95 -36.19 34.50
C PRO A 193 -22.23 -37.17 35.65
N VAL A 194 -21.37 -38.17 35.81
CA VAL A 194 -21.51 -39.24 36.81
C VAL A 194 -20.54 -39.00 37.97
N HIS A 195 -19.26 -38.79 37.67
CA HIS A 195 -18.19 -38.71 38.67
C HIS A 195 -17.72 -37.26 38.91
N ALA A 196 -18.66 -36.30 38.95
CA ALA A 196 -18.40 -34.91 39.34
C ALA A 196 -17.67 -34.78 40.69
N LYS A 197 -17.81 -35.77 41.57
CA LYS A 197 -17.09 -35.90 42.84
C LYS A 197 -16.41 -37.26 42.88
N ALA A 198 -15.09 -37.29 42.66
CA ALA A 198 -14.32 -38.52 42.59
C ALA A 198 -13.46 -38.71 43.85
N SER A 199 -13.56 -39.88 44.47
CA SER A 199 -12.79 -40.23 45.67
C SER A 199 -11.45 -40.83 45.28
N TYR A 200 -10.38 -40.38 45.92
CA TYR A 200 -9.07 -41.02 45.90
C TYR A 200 -9.04 -42.16 46.91
N VAL A 201 -8.66 -43.36 46.47
CA VAL A 201 -8.60 -44.57 47.33
C VAL A 201 -7.24 -45.28 47.24
N GLY A 202 -6.32 -44.78 46.40
CA GLY A 202 -5.00 -45.40 46.20
C GLY A 202 -5.03 -46.64 45.29
N GLU A 203 -3.84 -47.14 44.95
CA GLU A 203 -3.65 -48.20 43.93
C GLU A 203 -4.17 -49.58 44.38
N GLU A 204 -4.32 -49.83 45.69
CA GLU A 204 -4.83 -51.11 46.20
C GLU A 204 -6.31 -51.37 45.85
N ALA A 205 -7.04 -50.35 45.39
CA ALA A 205 -8.47 -50.40 45.10
C ALA A 205 -8.81 -50.42 43.60
N GLU A 206 -7.86 -50.72 42.71
CA GLU A 206 -7.96 -50.64 41.24
C GLU A 206 -9.20 -51.28 40.58
N GLN A 207 -9.84 -52.25 41.24
CA GLN A 207 -11.05 -52.92 40.73
C GLN A 207 -12.36 -52.23 41.16
N THR A 208 -12.28 -51.20 42.01
CA THR A 208 -13.45 -50.44 42.47
C THR A 208 -13.91 -49.50 41.35
N PRO A 209 -15.17 -49.53 40.92
CA PRO A 209 -15.67 -48.60 39.91
C PRO A 209 -15.76 -47.16 40.45
N GLY A 210 -15.45 -46.18 39.62
CA GLY A 210 -15.71 -44.77 39.91
C GLY A 210 -14.78 -44.09 40.91
N ILE A 211 -13.52 -44.52 41.00
CA ILE A 211 -12.53 -43.95 41.92
C ILE A 211 -11.25 -43.50 41.22
N VAL A 212 -10.52 -42.59 41.86
CA VAL A 212 -9.14 -42.22 41.48
C VAL A 212 -8.18 -43.12 42.26
N THR A 213 -7.28 -43.80 41.53
CA THR A 213 -6.35 -44.79 42.09
C THR A 213 -4.92 -44.24 42.18
N ARG A 214 -4.55 -43.33 41.28
CA ARG A 214 -3.23 -42.70 41.25
C ARG A 214 -3.32 -41.19 41.13
N TRP A 215 -2.45 -40.48 41.85
CA TRP A 215 -2.40 -39.02 41.87
C TRP A 215 -0.96 -38.50 41.96
N ASN A 216 -0.37 -38.15 40.82
CA ASN A 216 0.99 -37.62 40.73
C ASN A 216 0.97 -36.14 40.33
N ALA A 217 0.98 -35.25 41.32
CA ALA A 217 1.04 -33.81 41.08
C ALA A 217 2.48 -33.34 40.82
N ARG A 218 2.67 -32.54 39.76
CA ARG A 218 3.93 -31.86 39.44
C ARG A 218 3.72 -30.37 39.16
N LEU A 219 4.77 -29.60 39.37
CA LEU A 219 4.83 -28.18 39.08
C LEU A 219 6.10 -27.90 38.25
N ASP A 220 5.90 -27.53 37.00
CA ASP A 220 6.97 -27.31 36.03
C ASP A 220 7.32 -25.81 35.97
N LEU A 221 8.61 -25.50 35.92
CA LEU A 221 9.07 -24.11 35.76
C LEU A 221 8.77 -23.62 34.33
N ARG A 222 7.98 -22.55 34.22
CA ARG A 222 7.59 -21.90 32.95
C ARG A 222 8.01 -20.44 32.93
N SER A 223 7.96 -19.81 31.76
CA SER A 223 8.20 -18.37 31.60
C SER A 223 7.28 -17.55 32.51
N GLY A 224 7.82 -16.51 33.15
CA GLY A 224 7.07 -15.65 34.08
C GLY A 224 6.66 -14.30 33.50
N ALA A 225 7.03 -13.99 32.26
CA ALA A 225 6.51 -12.84 31.53
C ALA A 225 6.52 -13.06 30.01
N CYS A 226 5.56 -12.44 29.33
CA CYS A 226 5.51 -12.37 27.87
C CYS A 226 5.49 -10.89 27.47
N ALA A 227 6.46 -10.48 26.65
CA ALA A 227 6.55 -9.14 26.10
C ALA A 227 6.40 -9.21 24.57
N LEU A 228 5.48 -8.43 24.03
CA LEU A 228 5.20 -8.35 22.59
C LEU A 228 5.45 -6.92 22.12
N GLN A 229 6.08 -6.76 20.95
CA GLN A 229 6.25 -5.47 20.30
C GLN A 229 5.81 -5.55 18.83
N ASP A 230 5.30 -4.45 18.28
CA ASP A 230 4.98 -4.34 16.85
C ASP A 230 5.21 -2.90 16.34
N TYR A 231 4.85 -2.64 15.09
CA TYR A 231 4.91 -1.33 14.46
C TYR A 231 3.61 -1.01 13.73
N ASN A 232 3.00 0.13 14.08
CA ASN A 232 1.87 0.70 13.37
C ASN A 232 2.36 1.86 12.50
N PHE A 233 2.11 1.81 11.19
CA PHE A 233 2.55 2.87 10.29
C PHE A 233 1.61 4.08 10.27
N GLU A 234 0.36 3.91 10.70
CA GLU A 234 -0.63 5.00 10.80
C GLU A 234 -0.31 5.93 11.98
N ASP A 235 0.22 5.35 13.06
CA ASP A 235 0.82 6.08 14.19
C ASP A 235 2.22 5.54 14.50
N PRO A 236 3.26 5.95 13.76
CA PRO A 236 4.62 5.43 13.92
C PRO A 236 5.30 5.84 15.23
N SER A 237 4.65 6.71 16.02
CA SER A 237 5.19 7.22 17.29
C SER A 237 4.67 6.50 18.52
N VAL A 238 3.60 5.72 18.37
CA VAL A 238 3.00 4.96 19.47
C VAL A 238 3.92 3.84 19.93
N ASP A 239 4.11 3.71 21.25
CA ASP A 239 4.79 2.55 21.83
C ASP A 239 3.78 1.39 21.95
N LEU A 240 3.98 0.37 21.13
CA LEU A 240 3.16 -0.83 21.14
C LEU A 240 3.66 -1.89 22.12
N MET A 241 4.72 -1.62 22.89
CA MET A 241 5.27 -2.58 23.84
C MET A 241 4.20 -3.02 24.84
N ALA A 242 3.91 -4.31 24.86
CA ALA A 242 2.92 -4.92 25.73
C ALA A 242 3.54 -6.07 26.52
N THR A 243 3.76 -5.85 27.81
CA THR A 243 4.32 -6.85 28.73
C THR A 243 3.25 -7.32 29.70
N GLN A 244 3.09 -8.64 29.79
CA GLN A 244 2.22 -9.27 30.77
C GLN A 244 3.02 -10.23 31.66
N PRO A 245 3.11 -9.99 32.98
CA PRO A 245 3.71 -10.93 33.92
C PRO A 245 2.74 -12.06 34.28
N THR A 246 3.29 -13.19 34.75
CA THR A 246 2.54 -14.28 35.37
C THR A 246 1.86 -13.83 36.65
N THR A 247 0.66 -14.36 36.88
CA THR A 247 -0.09 -14.25 38.13
C THR A 247 0.33 -15.30 39.16
N LYS A 248 1.13 -16.30 38.76
CA LYS A 248 1.58 -17.43 39.58
C LYS A 248 3.11 -17.57 39.56
N PRO A 249 3.87 -16.62 40.12
CA PRO A 249 5.33 -16.70 40.13
C PRO A 249 5.82 -17.87 40.99
N VAL A 250 6.75 -18.66 40.45
CA VAL A 250 7.35 -19.84 41.10
C VAL A 250 8.84 -19.88 40.80
N GLY A 251 9.66 -20.13 41.82
CA GLY A 251 11.09 -20.40 41.63
C GLY A 251 11.89 -19.24 41.01
N GLY A 252 11.39 -18.01 41.09
CA GLY A 252 11.99 -16.85 40.45
C GLY A 252 11.87 -16.88 38.92
N ASN A 253 10.74 -17.35 38.39
CA ASN A 253 10.46 -17.32 36.95
C ASN A 253 9.98 -15.95 36.45
N ASP A 254 9.61 -15.04 37.34
CA ASP A 254 9.27 -13.64 37.07
C ASP A 254 10.37 -12.88 36.34
N ARG A 255 11.64 -13.30 36.49
CA ARG A 255 12.79 -12.81 35.69
C ARG A 255 12.99 -13.51 34.34
N LEU A 256 12.21 -14.56 34.03
CA LEU A 256 12.29 -15.32 32.79
C LEU A 256 11.20 -14.82 31.82
N GLU A 257 11.55 -13.81 31.04
CA GLU A 257 10.69 -13.22 30.03
C GLU A 257 10.88 -13.88 28.66
N VAL A 258 9.79 -14.09 27.94
CA VAL A 258 9.79 -14.36 26.49
C VAL A 258 9.39 -13.09 25.75
N TYR A 259 10.29 -12.59 24.92
CA TYR A 259 10.06 -11.43 24.05
C TYR A 259 9.86 -11.87 22.60
N GLU A 260 8.86 -11.30 21.92
CA GLU A 260 8.60 -11.56 20.49
C GLU A 260 8.32 -10.28 19.69
N TYR A 261 8.92 -10.21 18.51
CA TYR A 261 8.64 -9.25 17.45
C TYR A 261 8.59 -9.99 16.10
N PRO A 262 7.56 -9.76 15.26
CA PRO A 262 6.39 -8.91 15.49
C PRO A 262 5.33 -9.59 16.39
N GLY A 263 4.65 -8.81 17.22
CA GLY A 263 3.60 -9.27 18.14
C GLY A 263 2.20 -9.42 17.52
N SER A 264 2.04 -9.09 16.24
CA SER A 264 0.79 -9.17 15.46
C SER A 264 -0.37 -8.36 16.05
N HIS A 265 -0.12 -7.10 16.43
CA HIS A 265 -1.14 -6.20 17.00
C HIS A 265 -0.93 -4.74 16.54
N GLN A 266 -2.02 -3.97 16.48
CA GLN A 266 -1.97 -2.56 16.06
C GLN A 266 -2.16 -1.56 17.22
N SER A 267 -2.51 -2.06 18.41
CA SER A 267 -2.68 -1.25 19.62
C SER A 267 -2.15 -1.96 20.87
N THR A 268 -1.78 -1.19 21.89
CA THR A 268 -1.26 -1.72 23.16
C THR A 268 -2.29 -2.59 23.91
N SER A 269 -3.60 -2.31 23.76
CA SER A 269 -4.66 -3.11 24.37
C SER A 269 -4.76 -4.51 23.74
N GLU A 270 -4.68 -4.60 22.42
CA GLU A 270 -4.61 -5.87 21.70
C GLU A 270 -3.34 -6.65 22.06
N GLY A 271 -2.18 -5.97 22.08
CA GLY A 271 -0.91 -6.54 22.49
C GLY A 271 -0.98 -7.12 23.90
N SER A 272 -1.56 -6.38 24.85
CA SER A 272 -1.76 -6.82 26.24
C SER A 272 -2.69 -8.03 26.35
N ALA A 273 -3.77 -8.07 25.56
CA ALA A 273 -4.67 -9.22 25.52
C ALA A 273 -4.00 -10.47 24.92
N ARG A 274 -3.16 -10.31 23.90
CA ARG A 274 -2.35 -11.40 23.32
C ARG A 274 -1.29 -11.91 24.31
N ALA A 275 -0.52 -11.02 24.93
CA ALA A 275 0.49 -11.37 25.93
C ALA A 275 -0.12 -12.10 27.13
N ARG A 276 -1.31 -11.68 27.58
CA ARG A 276 -2.09 -12.36 28.62
C ARG A 276 -2.46 -13.77 28.26
N ARG A 277 -3.02 -14.01 27.06
CA ARG A 277 -3.39 -15.36 26.64
C ARG A 277 -2.19 -16.30 26.58
N ARG A 278 -1.02 -15.80 26.16
CA ARG A 278 0.24 -16.57 26.16
C ARG A 278 0.70 -16.95 27.56
N ILE A 279 0.64 -16.01 28.52
CA ILE A 279 0.97 -16.30 29.91
C ILE A 279 -0.04 -17.23 30.58
N GLU A 280 -1.33 -17.06 30.34
CA GLU A 280 -2.36 -17.98 30.81
C GLU A 280 -2.12 -19.41 30.27
N ALA A 281 -1.64 -19.56 29.03
CA ALA A 281 -1.28 -20.87 28.47
C ALA A 281 -0.07 -21.51 29.17
N GLU A 282 0.97 -20.72 29.49
CA GLU A 282 2.11 -21.18 30.28
C GLU A 282 1.70 -21.57 31.71
N GLU A 283 0.83 -20.79 32.35
CA GLU A 283 0.29 -21.10 33.69
C GLU A 283 -0.52 -22.39 33.69
N ALA A 284 -1.37 -22.61 32.68
CA ALA A 284 -2.12 -23.84 32.48
C ALA A 284 -1.20 -25.06 32.26
N ALA A 285 -0.03 -24.84 31.65
CA ALA A 285 0.98 -25.85 31.41
C ALA A 285 1.96 -26.08 32.57
N ALA A 286 1.96 -25.21 33.59
CA ALA A 286 2.87 -25.29 34.75
C ALA A 286 2.41 -26.29 35.80
N GLN A 287 1.14 -26.22 36.23
CA GLN A 287 0.60 -27.11 37.26
C GLN A 287 -0.20 -28.26 36.66
N VAL A 288 0.38 -29.46 36.72
CA VAL A 288 -0.14 -30.64 36.04
C VAL A 288 -0.23 -31.80 37.04
N VAL A 289 -1.31 -32.57 36.95
CA VAL A 289 -1.46 -33.83 37.69
C VAL A 289 -1.61 -34.95 36.68
N ASP A 290 -0.75 -35.97 36.77
CA ASP A 290 -0.94 -37.24 36.07
C ASP A 290 -1.60 -38.24 37.04
N GLY A 291 -2.78 -38.72 36.67
CA GLY A 291 -3.58 -39.62 37.50
C GLY A 291 -3.99 -40.87 36.77
N ALA A 292 -4.57 -41.81 37.53
CA ALA A 292 -5.28 -42.96 36.99
C ALA A 292 -6.62 -43.12 37.72
N SER A 293 -7.65 -43.58 37.00
CA SER A 293 -8.98 -43.80 37.57
C SER A 293 -9.76 -44.89 36.86
N THR A 294 -10.84 -45.31 37.51
CA THR A 294 -11.89 -46.17 36.95
C THR A 294 -13.17 -45.39 36.63
N CYS A 295 -13.11 -44.05 36.65
CA CYS A 295 -14.24 -43.16 36.33
C CYS A 295 -14.49 -43.14 34.82
N HIS A 296 -15.50 -43.88 34.36
CA HIS A 296 -15.77 -44.09 32.93
C HIS A 296 -16.25 -42.86 32.17
N ASP A 297 -16.72 -41.81 32.84
CA ASP A 297 -17.24 -40.57 32.26
C ASP A 297 -16.20 -39.43 32.23
N PHE A 298 -14.99 -39.64 32.74
CA PHE A 298 -13.92 -38.64 32.71
C PHE A 298 -13.60 -38.23 31.28
N SER A 299 -13.89 -36.98 30.94
CA SER A 299 -13.81 -36.46 29.58
C SER A 299 -12.99 -35.16 29.57
N PRO A 300 -12.03 -34.97 28.65
CA PRO A 300 -11.31 -33.71 28.55
C PRO A 300 -12.25 -32.53 28.32
N GLY A 301 -11.90 -31.38 28.90
CA GLY A 301 -12.79 -30.23 28.95
C GLY A 301 -13.77 -30.26 30.12
N TYR A 302 -14.03 -31.41 30.75
CA TYR A 302 -14.90 -31.50 31.92
C TYR A 302 -14.13 -31.34 33.23
N ARG A 303 -14.87 -30.98 34.28
CA ARG A 303 -14.35 -30.78 35.63
C ARG A 303 -14.77 -31.89 36.58
N PHE A 304 -14.00 -32.10 37.64
CA PHE A 304 -14.38 -32.94 38.78
C PHE A 304 -13.79 -32.40 40.07
N GLU A 305 -14.39 -32.75 41.21
CA GLU A 305 -13.92 -32.46 42.55
C GLU A 305 -13.21 -33.70 43.13
N LEU A 306 -11.90 -33.60 43.40
CA LEU A 306 -11.14 -34.65 44.07
C LEU A 306 -11.43 -34.63 45.58
N ARG A 307 -11.76 -35.80 46.15
CA ARG A 307 -12.02 -36.01 47.58
C ARG A 307 -11.19 -37.16 48.14
N GLY A 308 -11.02 -37.21 49.45
CA GLY A 308 -10.42 -38.37 50.13
C GLY A 308 -8.90 -38.52 50.01
N HIS A 309 -8.19 -37.55 49.45
CA HIS A 309 -6.72 -37.57 49.38
C HIS A 309 -6.10 -37.17 50.73
N ASP A 310 -5.04 -37.87 51.16
CA ASP A 310 -4.37 -37.63 52.46
C ASP A 310 -3.76 -36.22 52.57
N ARG A 311 -3.15 -35.75 51.48
CA ARG A 311 -2.76 -34.35 51.29
C ARG A 311 -3.99 -33.47 51.03
N LYS A 312 -4.42 -32.73 52.06
CA LYS A 312 -5.61 -31.87 52.02
C LYS A 312 -5.55 -30.74 50.99
N ASP A 313 -4.34 -30.28 50.64
CA ASP A 313 -4.11 -29.26 49.61
C ASP A 313 -4.39 -29.75 48.19
N PHE A 314 -4.50 -31.06 47.96
CA PHE A 314 -4.93 -31.63 46.69
C PHE A 314 -6.45 -31.77 46.59
N ALA A 315 -7.20 -31.64 47.69
CA ALA A 315 -8.65 -31.62 47.63
C ALA A 315 -9.12 -30.34 46.93
N GLY A 316 -9.96 -30.47 45.90
CA GLY A 316 -10.38 -29.32 45.11
C GLY A 316 -10.95 -29.71 43.75
N ARG A 317 -11.27 -28.69 42.95
CA ARG A 317 -11.78 -28.85 41.59
C ARG A 317 -10.67 -28.83 40.57
N TYR A 318 -10.73 -29.74 39.62
CA TYR A 318 -9.77 -29.91 38.54
C TYR A 318 -10.47 -29.97 37.19
N LEU A 319 -9.80 -29.46 36.16
CA LEU A 319 -10.18 -29.56 34.76
C LEU A 319 -9.36 -30.69 34.11
N LEU A 320 -10.04 -31.65 33.50
CA LEU A 320 -9.41 -32.70 32.71
C LEU A 320 -8.89 -32.13 31.39
N ARG A 321 -7.60 -32.32 31.12
CA ARG A 321 -6.92 -31.90 29.89
C ARG A 321 -6.72 -33.04 28.92
N GLU A 322 -6.52 -34.24 29.41
CA GLU A 322 -6.28 -35.43 28.62
C GLU A 322 -6.83 -36.63 29.37
N VAL A 323 -7.43 -37.57 28.63
CA VAL A 323 -7.83 -38.87 29.18
C VAL A 323 -7.44 -39.95 28.17
N ARG A 324 -6.71 -40.95 28.65
CA ARG A 324 -6.28 -42.13 27.91
C ARG A 324 -7.12 -43.31 28.36
N HIS A 325 -8.02 -43.76 27.51
CA HIS A 325 -8.99 -44.81 27.80
C HIS A 325 -8.39 -46.19 27.51
N ALA A 326 -8.72 -47.17 28.34
CA ALA A 326 -8.54 -48.59 28.06
C ALA A 326 -9.73 -49.38 28.64
N LEU A 327 -10.39 -50.15 27.78
CA LEU A 327 -11.60 -50.90 28.09
C LEU A 327 -11.55 -52.27 27.41
N GLU A 328 -11.77 -53.33 28.19
CA GLU A 328 -11.82 -54.72 27.75
C GLU A 328 -13.07 -55.39 28.39
N PRO A 329 -14.21 -55.49 27.68
CA PRO A 329 -15.48 -55.89 28.29
C PRO A 329 -15.55 -57.35 28.79
N ASP A 330 -14.84 -58.28 28.12
CA ASP A 330 -14.99 -59.73 28.32
C ASP A 330 -13.87 -60.38 29.19
N ALA A 331 -12.94 -59.58 29.74
CA ALA A 331 -11.80 -60.03 30.54
C ALA A 331 -12.13 -60.31 32.03
N GLY A 332 -13.18 -61.09 32.33
CA GLY A 332 -13.47 -61.59 33.69
C GLY A 332 -14.07 -60.56 34.68
N GLY A 333 -14.29 -59.34 34.22
CA GLY A 333 -14.95 -58.24 34.91
C GLY A 333 -14.69 -56.98 34.08
N SER A 334 -15.72 -56.21 33.73
CA SER A 334 -15.59 -55.05 32.83
C SER A 334 -14.67 -53.97 33.41
N ALA A 335 -13.36 -54.10 33.20
CA ALA A 335 -12.33 -53.27 33.82
C ALA A 335 -12.01 -52.08 32.91
N TYR A 336 -12.92 -51.11 32.86
CA TYR A 336 -12.55 -49.79 32.35
C TYR A 336 -11.50 -49.17 33.26
N ARG A 337 -10.42 -48.69 32.65
CA ARG A 337 -9.38 -47.89 33.29
C ARG A 337 -9.04 -46.70 32.41
N ASN A 338 -8.60 -45.61 33.02
CA ASN A 338 -7.97 -44.52 32.29
C ASN A 338 -6.78 -43.96 33.04
N GLU A 339 -5.88 -43.36 32.27
CA GLU A 339 -4.92 -42.38 32.77
C GLU A 339 -5.41 -41.00 32.37
N PHE A 340 -5.31 -40.02 33.26
CA PHE A 340 -5.75 -38.67 32.97
C PHE A 340 -4.70 -37.65 33.33
N VAL A 341 -4.75 -36.51 32.64
CA VAL A 341 -3.99 -35.32 32.98
C VAL A 341 -4.98 -34.23 33.36
N CYS A 342 -4.82 -33.61 34.52
CA CYS A 342 -5.66 -32.48 34.92
C CYS A 342 -4.84 -31.29 35.45
N MET A 343 -5.52 -30.15 35.55
CA MET A 343 -5.01 -28.91 36.13
C MET A 343 -6.05 -28.35 37.11
N PRO A 344 -5.67 -27.55 38.12
CA PRO A 344 -6.65 -26.92 39.00
C PRO A 344 -7.64 -26.07 38.22
N ALA A 345 -8.93 -26.17 38.52
CA ALA A 345 -9.98 -25.42 37.84
C ALA A 345 -9.91 -23.89 38.07
N SER A 346 -9.08 -23.44 39.02
CA SER A 346 -8.80 -22.03 39.29
C SER A 346 -7.74 -21.42 38.35
N VAL A 347 -7.03 -22.25 37.58
CA VAL A 347 -6.15 -21.78 36.50
C VAL A 347 -7.00 -21.71 35.22
N ARG A 348 -6.93 -20.60 34.50
CA ARG A 348 -7.62 -20.47 33.21
C ARG A 348 -6.88 -21.29 32.16
N TYR A 349 -7.57 -22.18 31.47
CA TYR A 349 -6.98 -22.91 30.36
C TYR A 349 -6.92 -22.02 29.10
N ARG A 350 -5.74 -21.97 28.49
CA ARG A 350 -5.53 -21.50 27.12
C ARG A 350 -4.68 -22.54 26.38
N PRO A 351 -4.96 -22.83 25.11
CA PRO A 351 -4.08 -23.67 24.30
C PRO A 351 -2.70 -23.02 24.13
N LEU A 352 -1.66 -23.84 24.07
CA LEU A 352 -0.31 -23.40 23.67
C LEU A 352 -0.29 -23.21 22.14
N ALA A 353 0.43 -22.20 21.67
CA ALA A 353 0.66 -21.98 20.24
C ALA A 353 1.68 -23.00 19.70
N THR A 354 1.18 -24.13 19.20
CA THR A 354 1.99 -25.26 18.71
C THR A 354 1.84 -25.49 17.22
N THR A 355 0.71 -25.08 16.64
CA THR A 355 0.46 -25.21 15.22
C THR A 355 1.33 -24.19 14.46
N PRO A 356 2.19 -24.64 13.50
CA PRO A 356 3.10 -23.74 12.80
C PRO A 356 2.36 -22.65 12.04
N ARG A 357 2.86 -21.41 12.12
CA ARG A 357 2.37 -20.31 11.28
C ARG A 357 2.84 -20.50 9.83
N PRO A 358 1.97 -20.30 8.82
CA PRO A 358 2.40 -20.32 7.42
C PRO A 358 3.38 -19.18 7.16
N ARG A 359 4.35 -19.42 6.28
CA ARG A 359 5.33 -18.42 5.85
C ARG A 359 5.44 -18.36 4.34
N ILE A 360 5.55 -17.16 3.81
CA ILE A 360 5.95 -16.90 2.42
C ILE A 360 7.43 -16.54 2.42
N HIS A 361 8.24 -17.45 1.88
CA HIS A 361 9.71 -17.35 1.93
C HIS A 361 10.33 -16.36 0.95
N GLY A 362 9.56 -15.82 0.01
CA GLY A 362 10.10 -14.92 -1.02
C GLY A 362 9.01 -14.07 -1.65
N ALA A 363 9.43 -13.14 -2.49
CA ALA A 363 8.50 -12.26 -3.18
C ALA A 363 7.59 -13.03 -4.14
N GLN A 364 6.37 -12.53 -4.29
CA GLN A 364 5.40 -12.98 -5.28
C GLN A 364 5.01 -11.82 -6.17
N THR A 365 4.37 -12.07 -7.31
CA THR A 365 3.71 -11.00 -8.06
C THR A 365 2.20 -11.03 -7.83
N ALA A 366 1.58 -9.86 -7.96
CA ALA A 366 0.15 -9.66 -7.88
C ALA A 366 -0.28 -8.59 -8.89
N VAL A 367 -1.57 -8.57 -9.21
CA VAL A 367 -2.16 -7.55 -10.09
C VAL A 367 -2.82 -6.47 -9.25
N VAL A 368 -2.58 -5.20 -9.58
CA VAL A 368 -3.27 -4.07 -8.94
C VAL A 368 -4.71 -4.04 -9.40
N VAL A 369 -5.63 -3.92 -8.45
CA VAL A 369 -7.08 -3.89 -8.67
C VAL A 369 -7.69 -2.71 -7.92
N GLY A 370 -8.97 -2.42 -8.17
CA GLY A 370 -9.68 -1.32 -7.52
C GLY A 370 -11.10 -1.18 -8.04
N GLU A 371 -11.81 -0.15 -7.58
CA GLU A 371 -13.21 0.07 -7.97
C GLU A 371 -13.39 0.25 -9.48
N ALA A 372 -14.49 -0.29 -10.00
CA ALA A 372 -14.85 -0.17 -11.41
C ALA A 372 -14.90 1.30 -11.87
N GLY A 373 -14.31 1.60 -13.02
CA GLY A 373 -14.25 2.96 -13.59
C GLY A 373 -13.13 3.86 -13.03
N ARG A 374 -12.27 3.34 -12.14
CA ARG A 374 -11.01 3.98 -11.76
C ARG A 374 -9.85 3.41 -12.60
N GLU A 375 -8.83 4.23 -12.85
CA GLU A 375 -7.51 3.77 -13.34
C GLU A 375 -6.47 3.74 -12.21
N ILE A 376 -6.67 4.60 -11.21
CA ILE A 376 -5.84 4.73 -10.02
C ILE A 376 -6.79 4.71 -8.84
N ASP A 377 -6.57 3.78 -7.93
CA ASP A 377 -7.34 3.62 -6.71
C ASP A 377 -6.36 3.46 -5.55
N VAL A 378 -6.00 4.59 -4.94
CA VAL A 378 -5.06 4.68 -3.80
C VAL A 378 -5.72 5.39 -2.63
N ASP A 379 -5.33 5.03 -1.40
CA ASP A 379 -5.70 5.75 -0.18
C ASP A 379 -4.72 6.91 0.11
N ASP A 380 -4.90 7.56 1.28
CA ASP A 380 -4.06 8.69 1.72
C ASP A 380 -2.59 8.32 1.95
N TYR A 381 -2.27 7.02 2.04
CA TYR A 381 -0.91 6.51 2.19
C TYR A 381 -0.30 6.03 0.85
N GLY A 382 -1.06 6.11 -0.25
CA GLY A 382 -0.64 5.59 -1.56
C GLY A 382 -0.76 4.08 -1.68
N SER A 383 -1.53 3.42 -0.80
CA SER A 383 -1.71 1.97 -0.78
C SER A 383 -2.76 1.52 -1.81
N VAL A 384 -2.55 0.35 -2.40
CA VAL A 384 -3.40 -0.21 -3.47
C VAL A 384 -4.07 -1.51 -3.04
N TYR A 385 -5.17 -1.87 -3.70
CA TYR A 385 -5.68 -3.25 -3.64
C TYR A 385 -4.93 -4.13 -4.63
N LEU A 386 -4.74 -5.39 -4.24
CA LEU A 386 -4.05 -6.39 -5.04
C LEU A 386 -4.96 -7.58 -5.31
N ARG A 387 -4.62 -8.37 -6.32
CA ARG A 387 -5.14 -9.71 -6.53
C ARG A 387 -3.95 -10.64 -6.72
N PHE A 388 -3.76 -11.55 -5.78
CA PHE A 388 -2.74 -12.59 -5.88
C PHE A 388 -3.18 -13.67 -6.86
N HIS A 389 -2.22 -14.28 -7.56
CA HIS A 389 -2.51 -15.30 -8.58
C HIS A 389 -3.12 -16.60 -8.01
N TRP A 390 -2.94 -16.84 -6.71
CA TRP A 390 -3.51 -17.99 -6.01
C TRP A 390 -4.90 -17.71 -5.41
N ASP A 391 -5.39 -16.47 -5.49
CA ASP A 391 -6.75 -16.13 -5.03
C ASP A 391 -7.79 -16.64 -6.03
N ARG A 392 -8.67 -17.52 -5.57
CA ARG A 392 -9.68 -18.21 -6.39
C ARG A 392 -11.07 -17.60 -6.27
N ARG A 393 -11.24 -16.52 -5.50
CA ARG A 393 -12.54 -15.84 -5.34
C ARG A 393 -12.99 -15.23 -6.68
N LYS A 394 -14.31 -15.16 -6.90
CA LYS A 394 -14.91 -14.64 -8.14
C LYS A 394 -14.55 -13.16 -8.37
N GLU A 395 -14.42 -12.75 -9.63
CA GLU A 395 -13.91 -11.43 -10.05
C GLU A 395 -14.79 -10.22 -9.62
N ASP A 396 -16.01 -10.46 -9.15
CA ASP A 396 -17.04 -9.44 -8.97
C ASP A 396 -17.09 -8.84 -7.55
N LEU A 397 -16.14 -9.18 -6.67
CA LEU A 397 -16.13 -8.67 -5.29
C LEU A 397 -15.55 -7.24 -5.25
N PRO A 398 -16.29 -6.25 -4.70
CA PRO A 398 -15.91 -4.82 -4.73
C PRO A 398 -14.63 -4.45 -3.94
N SER A 399 -13.98 -5.40 -3.25
CA SER A 399 -12.72 -5.15 -2.53
C SER A 399 -11.88 -6.44 -2.49
N PRO A 400 -10.91 -6.62 -3.41
CA PRO A 400 -10.23 -7.90 -3.56
C PRO A 400 -9.21 -8.24 -2.45
N THR A 401 -8.68 -7.30 -1.67
CA THR A 401 -7.73 -7.57 -0.56
C THR A 401 -7.76 -6.45 0.48
N CYS A 402 -6.88 -6.50 1.51
CA CYS A 402 -6.55 -5.29 2.27
C CYS A 402 -5.79 -4.29 1.40
N ARG A 403 -5.67 -3.05 1.88
CA ARG A 403 -4.81 -2.03 1.28
C ARG A 403 -3.35 -2.39 1.55
N VAL A 404 -2.55 -2.44 0.49
CA VAL A 404 -1.13 -2.80 0.56
C VAL A 404 -0.27 -1.59 0.23
N ARG A 405 0.59 -1.19 1.16
CA ARG A 405 1.51 -0.06 0.97
C ARG A 405 2.48 -0.33 -0.18
N VAL A 406 2.94 0.74 -0.81
CA VAL A 406 3.83 0.69 -1.98
C VAL A 406 5.15 1.38 -1.67
N ALA A 407 6.24 0.61 -1.71
CA ALA A 407 7.59 1.14 -1.62
C ALA A 407 7.83 2.15 -2.75
N GLN A 408 8.37 3.31 -2.39
CA GLN A 408 8.74 4.37 -3.32
C GLN A 408 10.27 4.42 -3.45
N HIS A 409 10.76 4.95 -4.57
CA HIS A 409 12.21 5.14 -4.77
C HIS A 409 12.82 6.09 -3.76
N TRP A 410 12.06 7.09 -3.29
CA TRP A 410 12.49 8.05 -2.28
C TRP A 410 11.27 8.59 -1.53
N ALA A 411 11.19 8.40 -0.20
CA ALA A 411 10.06 8.84 0.61
C ALA A 411 10.54 9.58 1.87
N GLY A 412 10.15 10.84 1.99
CA GLY A 412 10.38 11.71 3.15
C GLY A 412 9.07 12.36 3.62
N LYS A 413 9.16 13.22 4.64
CA LYS A 413 8.01 13.93 5.21
C LYS A 413 7.44 14.94 4.21
N GLU A 414 6.45 14.51 3.41
CA GLU A 414 5.80 15.30 2.35
C GLU A 414 6.73 15.69 1.18
N TRP A 415 7.80 14.92 0.94
CA TRP A 415 8.70 15.10 -0.20
C TRP A 415 9.29 13.76 -0.65
N GLY A 416 9.66 13.64 -1.94
CA GLY A 416 10.23 12.41 -2.49
C GLY A 416 9.78 12.13 -3.92
N ALA A 417 9.99 10.88 -4.37
CA ALA A 417 9.47 10.36 -5.62
C ALA A 417 8.17 9.60 -5.34
N TYR A 418 7.12 9.87 -6.11
CA TYR A 418 5.84 9.20 -5.96
C TYR A 418 5.29 8.77 -7.31
N PHE A 419 5.13 7.46 -7.47
CA PHE A 419 4.43 6.88 -8.61
C PHE A 419 3.39 5.92 -8.05
N ALA A 420 2.09 6.20 -8.22
CA ALA A 420 1.04 5.26 -7.85
C ALA A 420 1.00 4.08 -8.84
N PRO A 421 0.87 2.82 -8.39
CA PRO A 421 0.50 1.73 -9.28
C PRO A 421 -0.91 1.96 -9.84
N ARG A 422 -1.10 1.63 -11.12
CA ARG A 422 -2.42 1.69 -11.78
C ARG A 422 -3.08 0.33 -11.80
N ILE A 423 -4.41 0.31 -11.83
CA ILE A 423 -5.21 -0.91 -11.98
C ILE A 423 -4.76 -1.65 -13.25
N GLY A 424 -4.57 -2.97 -13.14
CA GLY A 424 -4.06 -3.84 -14.20
C GLY A 424 -2.53 -3.93 -14.29
N GLN A 425 -1.76 -3.14 -13.53
CA GLN A 425 -0.31 -3.28 -13.46
C GLN A 425 0.11 -4.45 -12.57
N GLU A 426 1.22 -5.09 -12.92
CA GLU A 426 1.81 -6.16 -12.12
C GLU A 426 2.87 -5.59 -11.16
N VAL A 427 2.76 -5.98 -9.89
CA VAL A 427 3.63 -5.54 -8.81
C VAL A 427 4.32 -6.72 -8.14
N ILE A 428 5.51 -6.47 -7.59
CA ILE A 428 6.23 -7.41 -6.73
C ILE A 428 5.80 -7.15 -5.29
N VAL A 429 5.41 -8.20 -4.58
CA VAL A 429 4.92 -8.16 -3.20
C VAL A 429 5.84 -9.01 -2.33
N GLU A 430 6.41 -8.37 -1.32
CA GLU A 430 7.07 -9.03 -0.20
C GLU A 430 6.12 -9.13 1.00
N PHE A 431 6.46 -9.99 1.95
CA PHE A 431 5.66 -10.25 3.13
C PHE A 431 6.54 -10.00 4.35
N LEU A 432 6.19 -9.01 5.17
CA LEU A 432 7.00 -8.62 6.33
C LEU A 432 7.12 -9.81 7.30
N ASP A 433 8.36 -10.15 7.67
CA ASP A 433 8.69 -11.36 8.45
C ASP A 433 8.24 -12.69 7.81
N GLY A 434 7.89 -12.67 6.52
CA GLY A 434 7.30 -13.79 5.79
C GLY A 434 5.83 -14.04 6.12
N ASP A 435 5.16 -13.15 6.86
CA ASP A 435 3.75 -13.30 7.27
C ASP A 435 2.80 -13.04 6.08
N PRO A 436 2.01 -14.02 5.63
CA PRO A 436 1.03 -13.85 4.55
C PRO A 436 0.01 -12.71 4.78
N ALA A 437 -0.23 -12.32 6.04
CA ALA A 437 -1.13 -11.23 6.40
C ALA A 437 -0.49 -9.83 6.34
N ARG A 438 0.83 -9.72 6.09
CA ARG A 438 1.56 -8.44 6.07
C ARG A 438 2.25 -8.17 4.72
N PRO A 439 1.49 -8.03 3.62
CA PRO A 439 2.06 -7.73 2.31
C PRO A 439 2.63 -6.30 2.24
N LEU A 440 3.65 -6.12 1.41
CA LEU A 440 4.25 -4.83 1.04
C LEU A 440 4.65 -4.88 -0.44
N VAL A 441 4.19 -3.94 -1.25
CA VAL A 441 4.66 -3.85 -2.64
C VAL A 441 6.08 -3.26 -2.64
N THR A 442 7.05 -3.99 -3.18
CA THR A 442 8.47 -3.57 -3.21
C THR A 442 8.99 -3.25 -4.61
N GLY A 443 8.21 -3.56 -5.65
CA GLY A 443 8.63 -3.29 -7.02
C GLY A 443 7.52 -3.47 -8.05
N ARG A 444 7.90 -3.35 -9.33
CA ARG A 444 7.01 -3.52 -10.49
C ARG A 444 7.74 -4.25 -11.58
N VAL A 445 6.97 -4.97 -12.39
CA VAL A 445 7.50 -5.68 -13.56
C VAL A 445 6.63 -5.42 -14.77
N TYR A 446 7.28 -5.35 -15.94
CA TYR A 446 6.60 -5.46 -17.22
C TYR A 446 6.30 -6.92 -17.53
N ASN A 447 5.25 -7.17 -18.31
CA ASN A 447 4.82 -8.51 -18.69
C ASN A 447 4.31 -8.54 -20.15
N GLY A 448 3.71 -9.66 -20.57
CA GLY A 448 3.23 -9.83 -21.95
C GLY A 448 2.15 -8.84 -22.39
N GLN A 449 1.36 -8.32 -21.44
CA GLN A 449 0.33 -7.30 -21.69
C GLN A 449 0.89 -5.88 -21.49
N ASN A 450 1.55 -5.66 -20.35
CA ASN A 450 2.19 -4.39 -19.99
C ASN A 450 3.66 -4.43 -20.42
N LYS A 451 3.96 -4.08 -21.68
CA LYS A 451 5.33 -4.12 -22.21
C LYS A 451 6.18 -2.93 -21.75
N PRO A 452 7.52 -3.05 -21.76
CA PRO A 452 8.41 -1.91 -21.59
C PRO A 452 8.12 -0.79 -22.60
N PRO A 453 8.35 0.49 -22.24
CA PRO A 453 7.97 1.64 -23.07
C PRO A 453 8.86 1.82 -24.31
N TYR A 454 10.06 1.25 -24.32
CA TYR A 454 11.04 1.38 -25.40
C TYR A 454 11.38 0.02 -25.98
N ALA A 455 11.40 -0.08 -27.31
CA ALA A 455 11.81 -1.29 -28.02
C ALA A 455 13.33 -1.37 -28.19
N ASN A 456 14.01 -0.22 -28.25
CA ASN A 456 15.46 -0.14 -28.36
C ASN A 456 16.09 -0.24 -26.94
N PRO A 457 16.99 -1.21 -26.70
CA PRO A 457 17.64 -1.37 -25.39
C PRO A 457 18.61 -0.23 -25.03
N GLU A 458 18.98 0.62 -25.98
CA GLU A 458 19.81 1.82 -25.74
C GLU A 458 18.97 3.03 -25.29
N GLU A 459 17.65 2.87 -25.17
CA GLU A 459 16.73 3.91 -24.67
C GLU A 459 16.29 3.60 -23.24
N GLY A 460 16.32 4.64 -22.39
CA GLY A 460 15.86 4.58 -21.00
C GLY A 460 15.13 5.85 -20.58
N GLY A 461 14.42 5.82 -19.46
CA GLY A 461 13.77 7.01 -18.90
C GLY A 461 12.41 6.76 -18.27
N ILE A 462 11.64 7.83 -18.09
CA ILE A 462 10.32 7.82 -17.44
C ILE A 462 9.29 8.29 -18.45
N LYS A 463 8.32 7.43 -18.77
CA LYS A 463 7.18 7.74 -19.64
C LYS A 463 5.88 7.57 -18.87
N SER A 464 5.08 8.63 -18.78
CA SER A 464 3.77 8.60 -18.14
C SER A 464 2.66 8.24 -19.15
N ARG A 465 1.41 8.34 -18.70
CA ARG A 465 0.21 8.27 -19.53
C ARG A 465 -0.81 9.22 -18.93
N SER A 466 -1.51 10.00 -19.75
CA SER A 466 -2.65 10.80 -19.26
C SER A 466 -3.66 9.90 -18.53
N THR A 467 -4.40 10.47 -17.58
CA THR A 467 -5.46 9.77 -16.83
C THR A 467 -6.59 10.76 -16.57
N LYS A 468 -7.87 10.37 -16.67
CA LYS A 468 -8.37 9.05 -17.12
C LYS A 468 -8.40 8.95 -18.66
N GLU A 469 -8.45 7.72 -19.16
CA GLU A 469 -8.68 7.36 -20.57
C GLU A 469 -7.61 7.87 -21.56
N GLY A 470 -6.36 8.00 -21.09
CA GLY A 470 -5.27 8.52 -21.91
C GLY A 470 -4.90 7.61 -23.09
N GLY A 471 -4.86 8.17 -24.29
CA GLY A 471 -4.42 7.52 -25.53
C GLY A 471 -2.92 7.24 -25.58
N ALA A 472 -2.48 6.45 -26.58
CA ALA A 472 -1.08 6.02 -26.74
C ALA A 472 -0.09 7.17 -27.03
N ASP A 473 -0.59 8.30 -27.52
CA ASP A 473 0.12 9.55 -27.81
C ASP A 473 0.03 10.60 -26.69
N GLU A 474 -0.77 10.34 -25.64
CA GLU A 474 -0.98 11.29 -24.54
C GLU A 474 -0.10 10.98 -23.33
N PHE A 475 1.09 11.60 -23.26
CA PHE A 475 2.07 11.31 -22.21
C PHE A 475 3.06 12.45 -21.97
N ASN A 476 3.61 12.48 -20.75
CA ASN A 476 4.84 13.20 -20.43
C ASN A 476 6.02 12.21 -20.49
N GLU A 477 7.18 12.66 -20.92
CA GLU A 477 8.36 11.79 -21.05
C GLU A 477 9.65 12.54 -20.73
N ILE A 478 10.54 11.86 -20.00
CA ILE A 478 11.97 12.14 -19.98
C ILE A 478 12.64 10.88 -20.52
N ARG A 479 13.33 11.01 -21.65
CA ARG A 479 13.99 9.89 -22.33
C ARG A 479 15.47 10.20 -22.58
N LEU A 480 16.28 9.18 -22.32
CA LEU A 480 17.72 9.12 -22.55
C LEU A 480 17.97 8.12 -23.68
N VAL A 481 18.71 8.54 -24.69
CA VAL A 481 19.21 7.67 -25.77
C VAL A 481 20.72 7.65 -25.66
N ASP A 482 21.30 6.49 -25.39
CA ASP A 482 22.74 6.31 -25.17
C ASP A 482 23.48 5.75 -26.41
N SER A 483 22.80 5.73 -27.56
CA SER A 483 23.40 5.37 -28.85
C SER A 483 24.56 6.30 -29.20
N LYS A 484 25.78 5.76 -29.22
CA LYS A 484 27.01 6.55 -29.45
C LYS A 484 26.97 7.34 -30.77
N GLY A 485 27.19 8.65 -30.71
CA GLY A 485 27.14 9.55 -31.86
C GLY A 485 25.72 9.95 -32.30
N SER A 486 24.71 9.55 -31.55
CA SER A 486 23.30 9.93 -31.72
C SER A 486 22.60 10.05 -30.37
N GLU A 487 23.36 10.43 -29.34
CA GLU A 487 22.87 10.60 -27.98
C GLU A 487 21.78 11.68 -27.93
N LEU A 488 20.73 11.44 -27.15
CA LEU A 488 19.59 12.35 -27.04
C LEU A 488 19.05 12.39 -25.62
N PHE A 489 18.96 13.60 -25.08
CA PHE A 489 18.12 13.92 -23.93
C PHE A 489 16.81 14.54 -24.45
N PHE A 490 15.70 13.82 -24.30
CA PHE A 490 14.40 14.22 -24.79
C PHE A 490 13.45 14.50 -23.62
N VAL A 491 12.76 15.64 -23.70
CA VAL A 491 11.70 16.01 -22.75
C VAL A 491 10.44 16.35 -23.54
N GLN A 492 9.33 15.71 -23.17
CA GLN A 492 8.00 16.01 -23.69
C GLN A 492 7.06 16.35 -22.53
N ALA A 493 6.38 17.49 -22.67
CA ALA A 493 5.22 17.84 -21.87
C ALA A 493 3.96 17.71 -22.73
N GLN A 494 2.96 16.93 -22.28
CA GLN A 494 1.69 16.74 -22.99
C GLN A 494 0.89 18.04 -23.13
N ARG A 495 1.06 18.97 -22.18
CA ARG A 495 0.31 20.22 -22.12
C ARG A 495 1.20 21.39 -21.72
N ASP A 496 1.30 21.67 -20.43
CA ASP A 496 2.03 22.82 -19.92
C ASP A 496 3.44 22.40 -19.46
N TRP A 497 4.46 23.20 -19.83
CA TRP A 497 5.81 23.09 -19.28
C TRP A 497 6.15 24.36 -18.50
N GLN A 498 6.53 24.20 -17.24
CA GLN A 498 6.95 25.30 -16.38
C GLN A 498 8.30 24.98 -15.75
N ALA A 499 9.27 25.88 -15.89
CA ALA A 499 10.55 25.82 -15.22
C ALA A 499 10.70 27.02 -14.28
N ASN A 500 10.90 26.77 -12.99
CA ASN A 500 11.03 27.81 -11.96
C ASN A 500 12.41 27.71 -11.29
N VAL A 501 13.38 28.46 -11.80
CA VAL A 501 14.74 28.50 -11.27
C VAL A 501 14.85 29.63 -10.26
N LYS A 502 15.20 29.30 -9.01
CA LYS A 502 15.17 30.26 -7.88
C LYS A 502 16.38 31.19 -7.80
N ASN A 503 17.44 30.89 -8.54
CA ASN A 503 18.66 31.70 -8.56
C ASN A 503 19.16 31.86 -10.00
N ASP A 504 20.14 31.05 -10.41
CA ASP A 504 20.80 31.19 -11.72
C ASP A 504 20.43 30.03 -12.65
N ALA A 505 20.14 30.36 -13.92
CA ALA A 505 19.97 29.40 -15.01
C ALA A 505 21.05 29.62 -16.06
N LEU A 506 21.78 28.55 -16.42
CA LEU A 506 22.80 28.55 -17.46
C LEU A 506 22.43 27.53 -18.54
N GLU A 507 22.47 27.95 -19.81
CA GLU A 507 22.26 27.10 -20.97
C GLU A 507 23.43 27.29 -21.94
N GLU A 508 24.26 26.27 -22.09
CA GLU A 508 25.35 26.24 -23.05
C GLU A 508 25.04 25.23 -24.16
N VAL A 509 25.00 25.71 -25.41
CA VAL A 509 24.77 24.88 -26.59
C VAL A 509 26.03 24.89 -27.44
N GLY A 510 26.75 23.77 -27.48
CA GLY A 510 28.05 23.68 -28.18
C GLY A 510 27.97 23.76 -29.71
N ARG A 511 26.77 23.73 -30.29
CA ARG A 511 26.53 23.85 -31.73
C ARG A 511 25.30 24.72 -32.01
N ASP A 512 24.20 24.12 -32.45
CA ASP A 512 23.04 24.85 -32.98
C ASP A 512 21.86 24.79 -32.00
N ARG A 513 21.17 25.92 -31.79
CA ARG A 513 19.90 26.01 -31.05
C ARG A 513 18.79 26.47 -31.99
N THR A 514 17.71 25.68 -32.09
CA THR A 514 16.48 26.09 -32.78
C THR A 514 15.35 26.23 -31.78
N ARG A 515 14.65 27.38 -31.79
CA ARG A 515 13.45 27.63 -30.98
C ARG A 515 12.29 27.98 -31.89
N LYS A 516 11.17 27.30 -31.72
CA LYS A 516 9.93 27.54 -32.47
C LYS A 516 8.77 27.73 -31.49
N VAL A 517 8.15 28.90 -31.54
CA VAL A 517 6.92 29.23 -30.81
C VAL A 517 5.84 29.48 -31.85
N VAL A 518 4.74 28.73 -31.78
CA VAL A 518 3.69 28.76 -32.81
C VAL A 518 2.73 29.94 -32.62
N ASN A 519 2.48 30.33 -31.37
CA ASN A 519 1.63 31.45 -31.04
C ASN A 519 2.47 32.61 -30.49
N ASP A 520 2.40 32.89 -29.19
CA ASP A 520 3.01 34.08 -28.60
C ASP A 520 4.21 33.73 -27.71
N GLU A 521 5.22 34.59 -27.75
CA GLU A 521 6.32 34.61 -26.79
C GLU A 521 6.33 35.95 -26.04
N LYS A 522 6.34 35.89 -24.70
CA LYS A 522 6.59 37.04 -23.84
C LYS A 522 7.92 36.83 -23.11
N VAL A 523 8.81 37.80 -23.21
CA VAL A 523 10.08 37.84 -22.46
C VAL A 523 10.09 39.08 -21.59
N GLU A 524 10.32 38.90 -20.29
CA GLU A 524 10.41 39.96 -19.31
C GLU A 524 11.73 39.79 -18.54
N ILE A 525 12.54 40.85 -18.50
CA ILE A 525 13.86 40.86 -17.88
C ILE A 525 13.86 42.00 -16.88
N GLY A 526 14.04 41.68 -15.60
CA GLY A 526 13.87 42.64 -14.50
C GLY A 526 15.00 43.68 -14.39
N ASN A 527 16.14 43.44 -15.04
CA ASN A 527 17.27 44.36 -15.08
C ASN A 527 17.91 44.33 -16.48
N ASP A 528 19.17 43.92 -16.61
CA ASP A 528 19.92 44.03 -17.86
C ASP A 528 19.72 42.83 -18.82
N ARG A 529 19.64 43.14 -20.12
CA ARG A 529 19.73 42.16 -21.22
C ARG A 529 20.90 42.50 -22.12
N THR A 530 21.88 41.61 -22.19
CA THR A 530 22.99 41.70 -23.15
C THR A 530 22.83 40.63 -24.23
N VAL A 531 22.96 41.02 -25.50
CA VAL A 531 22.94 40.12 -26.65
C VAL A 531 24.18 40.39 -27.50
N ASP A 532 25.08 39.42 -27.59
CA ASP A 532 26.28 39.46 -28.44
C ASP A 532 26.15 38.42 -29.56
N VAL A 533 26.08 38.88 -30.81
CA VAL A 533 25.97 38.04 -32.01
C VAL A 533 27.22 38.25 -32.85
N LYS A 534 28.00 37.19 -33.08
CA LYS A 534 29.31 37.30 -33.74
C LYS A 534 29.25 37.55 -35.25
N ASN A 535 28.26 36.96 -35.91
CA ASN A 535 28.07 37.08 -37.36
C ASN A 535 26.80 37.89 -37.62
N ASP A 536 25.75 37.24 -38.13
CA ASP A 536 24.55 37.92 -38.60
C ASP A 536 23.41 37.86 -37.58
N HIS A 537 22.75 39.00 -37.39
CA HIS A 537 21.45 39.08 -36.72
C HIS A 537 20.39 39.50 -37.76
N THR A 538 19.39 38.64 -37.99
CA THR A 538 18.26 38.94 -38.88
C THR A 538 16.96 38.93 -38.08
N GLU A 539 16.24 40.05 -38.11
CA GLU A 539 14.93 40.20 -37.49
C GLU A 539 13.88 40.59 -38.55
N LYS A 540 12.72 39.93 -38.52
CA LYS A 540 11.60 40.22 -39.42
C LYS A 540 10.32 40.42 -38.62
N VAL A 541 9.82 41.65 -38.59
CA VAL A 541 8.54 41.99 -37.98
C VAL A 541 7.44 42.06 -39.06
N GLY A 542 6.42 41.21 -38.95
CA GLY A 542 5.37 41.08 -39.98
C GLY A 542 4.30 42.17 -39.95
N ARG A 543 4.08 42.82 -38.80
CA ARG A 543 3.07 43.88 -38.62
C ARG A 543 3.72 45.13 -38.04
N ASN A 544 3.68 45.29 -36.72
CA ASN A 544 4.10 46.51 -36.04
C ASN A 544 5.29 46.23 -35.13
N GLU A 545 6.26 47.13 -35.11
CA GLU A 545 7.33 47.22 -34.11
C GLU A 545 7.10 48.50 -33.30
N LYS A 546 7.11 48.39 -31.96
CA LYS A 546 7.14 49.54 -31.05
C LYS A 546 8.40 49.44 -30.20
N LEU A 547 9.29 50.43 -30.33
CA LEU A 547 10.49 50.57 -29.51
C LEU A 547 10.39 51.86 -28.69
N GLU A 548 10.53 51.74 -27.38
CA GLU A 548 10.53 52.85 -26.43
C GLU A 548 11.81 52.77 -25.61
N VAL A 549 12.58 53.86 -25.58
CA VAL A 549 13.85 53.95 -24.85
C VAL A 549 13.74 55.12 -23.87
N GLY A 550 13.86 54.83 -22.57
CA GLY A 550 13.61 55.82 -21.52
C GLY A 550 14.76 56.82 -21.31
N GLU A 551 15.99 56.39 -21.57
CA GLU A 551 17.19 57.24 -21.52
C GLU A 551 17.85 57.27 -22.91
N ASP A 552 19.09 56.81 -23.02
CA ASP A 552 19.88 56.96 -24.23
C ASP A 552 19.72 55.76 -25.20
N ARG A 553 19.54 56.08 -26.49
CA ARG A 553 19.74 55.12 -27.59
C ARG A 553 20.99 55.49 -28.38
N SER A 554 22.05 54.71 -28.27
CA SER A 554 23.24 54.82 -29.13
C SER A 554 23.18 53.79 -30.26
N ARG A 555 23.40 54.24 -31.51
CA ARG A 555 23.49 53.38 -32.70
C ARG A 555 24.73 53.76 -33.50
N SER A 556 25.59 52.79 -33.78
CA SER A 556 26.78 52.97 -34.62
C SER A 556 26.77 51.95 -35.75
N VAL A 557 26.98 52.42 -36.99
CA VAL A 557 27.02 51.59 -38.19
C VAL A 557 28.33 51.93 -38.91
N THR A 558 29.22 50.94 -39.05
CA THR A 558 30.52 51.11 -39.71
C THR A 558 30.44 50.99 -41.23
N GLY A 559 29.48 50.19 -41.71
CA GLY A 559 29.13 50.06 -43.12
C GLY A 559 28.02 51.02 -43.53
N ASN A 560 27.11 50.52 -44.36
CA ASN A 560 25.97 51.30 -44.84
C ASN A 560 24.75 51.13 -43.93
N GLU A 561 23.98 52.20 -43.75
CA GLU A 561 22.63 52.17 -43.18
C GLU A 561 21.63 52.63 -44.24
N ASP A 562 20.77 51.72 -44.70
CA ASP A 562 19.69 52.02 -45.63
C ASP A 562 18.35 52.08 -44.87
N VAL A 563 17.71 53.26 -44.87
CA VAL A 563 16.41 53.48 -44.24
C VAL A 563 15.38 53.86 -45.31
N ALA A 564 14.40 52.98 -45.55
CA ALA A 564 13.33 53.22 -46.52
C ALA A 564 11.97 53.33 -45.83
N VAL A 565 11.40 54.54 -45.79
CA VAL A 565 10.04 54.80 -45.27
C VAL A 565 9.09 55.06 -46.45
N ARG A 566 8.09 54.19 -46.64
CA ARG A 566 7.18 54.25 -47.82
C ARG A 566 5.99 55.19 -47.66
N LYS A 567 5.67 55.60 -46.43
CA LYS A 567 4.58 56.53 -46.13
C LYS A 567 5.16 57.80 -45.50
N ALA A 568 4.77 58.13 -44.28
CA ALA A 568 5.24 59.31 -43.58
C ALA A 568 6.37 58.96 -42.59
N GLN A 569 7.34 59.87 -42.46
CA GLN A 569 8.32 59.90 -41.38
C GLN A 569 8.14 61.21 -40.62
N ARG A 570 7.97 61.16 -39.30
CA ARG A 570 7.97 62.33 -38.41
C ARG A 570 9.14 62.20 -37.45
N ILE A 571 9.97 63.24 -37.37
CA ILE A 571 11.08 63.34 -36.42
C ILE A 571 10.82 64.60 -35.58
N SER A 572 10.71 64.45 -34.26
CA SER A 572 10.65 65.57 -33.31
C SER A 572 11.91 65.50 -32.45
N VAL A 573 12.58 66.63 -32.28
CA VAL A 573 13.74 66.78 -31.40
C VAL A 573 13.54 68.07 -30.63
N ASP A 574 13.31 67.96 -29.33
CA ASP A 574 12.88 69.11 -28.52
C ASP A 574 14.04 70.03 -28.15
N GLU A 575 15.24 69.48 -28.01
CA GLU A 575 16.45 70.25 -27.74
C GLU A 575 17.26 70.50 -29.02
N LYS A 576 18.26 69.66 -29.30
CA LYS A 576 19.24 69.91 -30.36
C LYS A 576 19.37 68.72 -31.30
N ARG A 577 19.12 68.96 -32.58
CA ARG A 577 19.53 68.04 -33.66
C ARG A 577 20.80 68.57 -34.32
N THR A 578 21.86 67.76 -34.32
CA THR A 578 23.09 68.03 -35.09
C THR A 578 23.21 67.03 -36.23
N LEU A 579 23.35 67.50 -37.46
CA LEU A 579 23.65 66.67 -38.63
C LEU A 579 25.02 67.10 -39.17
N THR A 580 25.96 66.15 -39.25
CA THR A 580 27.26 66.37 -39.88
C THR A 580 27.44 65.38 -41.01
N VAL A 581 27.62 65.88 -42.23
CA VAL A 581 27.84 65.07 -43.43
C VAL A 581 29.25 65.34 -43.94
N GLY A 582 30.11 64.31 -43.94
CA GLY A 582 31.55 64.48 -44.26
C GLY A 582 31.85 64.69 -45.75
N LYS A 583 30.91 64.37 -46.64
CA LYS A 583 31.03 64.56 -48.10
C LYS A 583 29.81 65.29 -48.65
N ALA A 584 29.02 64.65 -49.53
CA ALA A 584 27.85 65.25 -50.15
C ALA A 584 26.60 64.98 -49.30
N HIS A 585 25.78 66.02 -49.14
CA HIS A 585 24.40 65.91 -48.66
C HIS A 585 23.49 66.31 -49.82
N GLU A 586 22.71 65.37 -50.36
CA GLU A 586 21.78 65.60 -51.46
C GLU A 586 20.35 65.47 -50.95
N ILE A 587 19.54 66.51 -51.14
CA ILE A 587 18.12 66.53 -50.80
C ILE A 587 17.33 66.74 -52.10
N THR A 588 16.45 65.81 -52.44
CA THR A 588 15.50 65.97 -53.54
C THR A 588 14.09 65.99 -52.99
N ILE A 589 13.37 67.10 -53.20
CA ILE A 589 11.97 67.28 -52.79
C ILE A 589 11.16 67.46 -54.08
N ARG A 590 10.13 66.64 -54.25
CA ARG A 590 9.33 66.61 -55.50
C ARG A 590 8.13 67.56 -55.48
N ASP A 591 7.72 67.96 -54.29
CA ASP A 591 6.60 68.86 -54.06
C ASP A 591 7.14 70.06 -53.24
N ASP A 592 6.54 70.38 -52.10
CA ASP A 592 6.93 71.54 -51.30
C ASP A 592 8.02 71.25 -50.25
N GLN A 593 8.96 72.18 -50.10
CA GLN A 593 9.85 72.30 -48.94
C GLN A 593 9.45 73.54 -48.14
N GLY A 594 9.11 73.35 -46.85
CA GLY A 594 8.86 74.44 -45.92
C GLY A 594 9.89 74.44 -44.78
N GLU A 595 10.49 75.58 -44.51
CA GLU A 595 11.36 75.81 -43.35
C GLU A 595 10.81 77.02 -42.58
N VAL A 596 10.51 76.81 -41.30
CA VAL A 596 10.11 77.87 -40.38
C VAL A 596 11.13 77.89 -39.25
N VAL A 597 11.76 79.05 -39.04
CA VAL A 597 12.77 79.24 -38.00
C VAL A 597 12.38 80.46 -37.19
N GLU A 598 11.92 80.23 -35.96
CA GLU A 598 11.52 81.30 -35.04
C GLU A 598 12.72 82.07 -34.49
N GLY A 599 13.86 81.38 -34.38
CA GLY A 599 15.14 81.96 -33.99
C GLY A 599 15.95 82.47 -35.19
N LYS A 600 17.27 82.37 -35.06
CA LYS A 600 18.20 82.78 -36.11
C LYS A 600 18.38 81.67 -37.15
N TYR A 601 18.22 82.02 -38.42
CA TYR A 601 18.67 81.17 -39.54
C TYR A 601 19.99 81.69 -40.09
N ASP A 602 21.07 80.92 -39.92
CA ASP A 602 22.40 81.22 -40.46
C ASP A 602 22.71 80.28 -41.63
N LEU A 603 22.88 80.85 -42.82
CA LEU A 603 23.36 80.13 -43.99
C LEU A 603 24.75 80.66 -44.38
N ASP A 604 25.80 79.91 -44.06
CA ASP A 604 27.18 80.21 -44.46
C ASP A 604 27.62 79.26 -45.60
N VAL A 605 27.85 79.83 -46.78
CA VAL A 605 28.29 79.09 -47.97
C VAL A 605 29.63 79.64 -48.45
N ARG A 606 30.71 78.88 -48.23
CA ARG A 606 32.09 79.35 -48.45
C ARG A 606 32.53 79.48 -49.91
N LYS A 607 31.83 78.85 -50.84
CA LYS A 607 32.17 78.87 -52.27
C LYS A 607 31.14 79.65 -53.08
N ALA A 608 30.06 78.98 -53.47
CA ALA A 608 29.01 79.57 -54.29
C ALA A 608 27.65 79.17 -53.74
N TRP A 609 26.77 80.15 -53.59
CA TRP A 609 25.36 79.95 -53.35
C TRP A 609 24.59 80.40 -54.60
N SER A 610 23.70 79.55 -55.10
CA SER A 610 22.87 79.84 -56.26
C SER A 610 21.48 79.26 -56.05
N GLY A 611 20.46 80.09 -56.20
CA GLY A 611 19.07 79.69 -56.26
C GLY A 611 18.46 80.04 -57.62
N ARG A 612 17.49 79.25 -58.07
CA ARG A 612 16.66 79.56 -59.23
C ARG A 612 15.21 79.31 -58.86
N ALA A 613 14.38 80.34 -58.97
CA ALA A 613 12.94 80.26 -58.75
C ALA A 613 12.22 81.15 -59.78
N LYS A 614 10.92 80.93 -59.97
CA LYS A 614 10.08 81.86 -60.76
C LYS A 614 9.99 83.23 -60.08
N THR A 615 9.95 83.24 -58.75
CA THR A 615 9.90 84.43 -57.91
C THR A 615 10.85 84.24 -56.73
N ILE A 616 11.63 85.27 -56.41
CA ILE A 616 12.42 85.36 -55.18
C ILE A 616 11.95 86.61 -54.44
N SER A 617 11.43 86.43 -53.23
CA SER A 617 10.95 87.51 -52.36
C SER A 617 11.78 87.55 -51.09
N PHE A 618 12.25 88.75 -50.73
CA PHE A 618 12.85 89.02 -49.44
C PHE A 618 11.97 90.03 -48.71
N GLU A 619 11.49 89.67 -47.53
CA GLU A 619 10.73 90.55 -46.66
C GLU A 619 11.40 90.53 -45.28
N ALA A 620 11.71 91.71 -44.75
CA ALA A 620 12.32 91.86 -43.44
C ALA A 620 11.66 93.03 -42.71
N ALA A 621 11.49 92.89 -41.39
CA ALA A 621 10.80 93.89 -40.57
C ALA A 621 11.61 95.18 -40.35
N ASP A 622 12.94 95.07 -40.27
CA ASP A 622 13.82 96.20 -39.93
C ASP A 622 14.76 96.59 -41.08
N GLU A 623 15.50 95.62 -41.63
CA GLU A 623 16.53 95.88 -42.62
C GLU A 623 16.76 94.67 -43.55
N VAL A 624 16.85 94.93 -44.86
CA VAL A 624 17.46 94.00 -45.83
C VAL A 624 18.81 94.58 -46.26
N ARG A 625 19.89 93.83 -46.06
CA ARG A 625 21.26 94.23 -46.39
C ARG A 625 21.90 93.22 -47.32
N ILE A 626 22.35 93.69 -48.48
CA ILE A 626 23.11 92.90 -49.45
C ILE A 626 24.50 93.53 -49.55
N ARG A 627 25.53 92.80 -49.13
CA ARG A 627 26.91 93.32 -49.09
C ARG A 627 27.84 92.42 -49.92
N THR A 628 28.76 93.05 -50.65
CA THR A 628 29.86 92.38 -51.33
C THR A 628 31.13 93.21 -51.15
N GLY A 629 32.05 92.75 -50.29
CA GLY A 629 33.22 93.56 -49.91
C GLY A 629 32.80 94.91 -49.31
N SER A 630 33.23 96.01 -49.93
CA SER A 630 32.87 97.39 -49.54
C SER A 630 31.63 97.96 -50.27
N ALA A 631 31.00 97.19 -51.17
CA ALA A 631 29.75 97.57 -51.82
C ALA A 631 28.55 97.04 -51.03
N GLU A 632 27.50 97.85 -50.92
CA GLU A 632 26.34 97.52 -50.10
C GLU A 632 25.04 98.14 -50.63
N ILE A 633 23.96 97.37 -50.55
CA ILE A 633 22.58 97.83 -50.69
C ILE A 633 21.90 97.59 -49.34
N VAL A 634 21.33 98.64 -48.75
CA VAL A 634 20.58 98.57 -47.50
C VAL A 634 19.18 99.13 -47.74
N MET A 635 18.16 98.37 -47.39
CA MET A 635 16.77 98.81 -47.35
C MET A 635 16.31 98.77 -45.90
N LYS A 636 15.79 99.89 -45.38
CA LYS A 636 15.32 100.01 -43.99
C LYS A 636 13.81 100.13 -43.92
N LYS A 637 13.22 99.77 -42.78
CA LYS A 637 11.77 99.83 -42.54
C LYS A 637 11.12 101.21 -42.67
N ASN A 638 11.90 102.28 -42.54
CA ASN A 638 11.41 103.65 -42.75
C ASN A 638 11.30 104.03 -44.24
N GLY A 639 11.63 103.10 -45.16
CA GLY A 639 11.59 103.29 -46.61
C GLY A 639 12.93 103.73 -47.21
N ASP A 640 13.97 103.96 -46.40
CA ASP A 640 15.27 104.38 -46.92
C ASP A 640 15.96 103.24 -47.66
N ILE A 641 16.35 103.50 -48.90
CA ILE A 641 17.21 102.62 -49.69
C ILE A 641 18.55 103.33 -49.89
N THR A 642 19.61 102.74 -49.37
CA THR A 642 20.98 103.22 -49.54
C THR A 642 21.74 102.26 -50.44
N ILE A 643 22.23 102.76 -51.57
CA ILE A 643 23.16 102.05 -52.45
C ILE A 643 24.52 102.72 -52.28
N SER A 644 25.54 101.96 -51.90
CA SER A 644 26.87 102.50 -51.60
C SER A 644 27.98 101.61 -52.17
N GLY A 645 29.06 102.23 -52.60
CA GLY A 645 30.24 101.55 -53.12
C GLY A 645 31.23 102.53 -53.74
N LYS A 646 32.46 102.08 -54.01
CA LYS A 646 33.52 102.93 -54.59
C LYS A 646 33.10 103.58 -55.92
N LYS A 647 32.28 102.88 -56.71
CA LYS A 647 31.69 103.37 -57.95
C LYS A 647 30.32 102.74 -58.14
N ILE A 648 29.29 103.57 -58.22
CA ILE A 648 27.94 103.13 -58.57
C ILE A 648 27.73 103.45 -60.05
N ASN A 649 27.75 102.43 -60.88
CA ASN A 649 27.41 102.57 -62.30
C ASN A 649 25.95 102.17 -62.49
N VAL A 650 25.06 103.14 -62.65
CA VAL A 650 23.70 102.89 -63.11
C VAL A 650 23.70 103.01 -64.63
N LYS A 651 23.54 101.88 -65.32
CA LYS A 651 23.48 101.81 -66.79
C LYS A 651 22.16 101.17 -67.20
N GLY A 652 21.26 101.95 -67.78
CA GLY A 652 20.05 101.45 -68.42
C GLY A 652 20.31 101.14 -69.89
N THR A 653 19.66 100.12 -70.43
CA THR A 653 19.51 99.92 -71.88
C THR A 653 18.31 100.71 -72.44
N GLY A 654 17.50 101.30 -71.57
CA GLY A 654 16.49 102.31 -71.84
C GLY A 654 16.64 103.48 -70.85
N ASP A 655 15.56 104.22 -70.60
CA ASP A 655 15.61 105.39 -69.71
C ASP A 655 15.93 105.02 -68.26
N VAL A 656 16.91 105.71 -67.69
CA VAL A 656 17.16 105.70 -66.25
C VAL A 656 16.40 106.88 -65.66
N ILE A 657 15.22 106.61 -65.11
CA ILE A 657 14.38 107.62 -64.50
C ILE A 657 14.70 107.67 -63.00
N LEU A 658 15.16 108.83 -62.53
CA LEU A 658 15.38 109.11 -61.12
C LEU A 658 14.41 110.22 -60.72
N GLU A 659 13.42 109.88 -59.91
CA GLU A 659 12.39 110.82 -59.46
C GLU A 659 12.37 110.88 -57.92
N GLY A 660 12.37 112.09 -57.39
CA GLY A 660 12.30 112.34 -55.96
C GLY A 660 12.03 113.81 -55.66
N LYS A 661 11.46 114.10 -54.48
CA LYS A 661 11.18 115.49 -54.03
C LYS A 661 12.42 116.39 -54.04
N SER A 662 13.62 115.81 -53.90
CA SER A 662 14.91 116.48 -54.01
C SER A 662 15.99 115.46 -54.37
N ILE A 663 16.70 115.69 -55.47
CA ILE A 663 17.90 114.92 -55.84
C ILE A 663 19.09 115.82 -55.56
N LYS A 664 19.91 115.42 -54.59
CA LYS A 664 21.12 116.15 -54.21
C LYS A 664 22.33 115.39 -54.75
N GLN A 665 23.03 116.00 -55.70
CA GLN A 665 24.33 115.54 -56.16
C GLN A 665 25.40 116.34 -55.43
N ASN A 666 26.33 115.64 -54.79
CA ASN A 666 27.54 116.23 -54.21
C ASN A 666 28.76 115.78 -55.00
#